data_AF-A0AAW8M969-F1
#
_entry.id   AF-A0AAW8M969-F1
#
_cell.length_a   1.000
_cell.length_b   1.000
_cell.length_c   1.000
_cell.angle_alpha   90.00
_cell.angle_beta   90.00
_cell.angle_gamma   90.00
#
_symmetry.space_group_name_H-M   'P 1'
#
loop_
_entity.id
_entity.type
_entity.pdbx_description
1 polymer ?
#
loop_
_entity_poly.entity_id
_entity_poly.type
_entity_poly.pdbx_seq_one_letter_code
_entity_poly.pdbx_strand_id
1 'polypeptide(L)'
;MNQGNDGATNRRADKLPGPTETRTLHFNLNHCKNPDDVLLHANLREYRLERHTSQTLARASQDTPFLALLAQEHVTHYIEDLPVPSNRPALVTVSTGTGEGSIRNTISMFLHVPKAGRAAAREEMKRRGKDVLASARDKLARYGITSEHLEPLVLEGDFPDHVDTYVEATEAAVAVLFHHPSLLNLGGDNGGAIPAYIKESCIKEAIANDADTLVDTIKEAGDAWQKKVPLLDWNKQQVYDGNKPLYTAKLAEGVRMAVSSTLPLAIQLSRQDEYLRGALWKVFEGVVSSEYQGTAGTHSMRRRDQDSQWQLKNLTPGLGVVVDPASVTYEGNNMSVKVENQWLRHLGAYIEFLDARGTPVAPPDSWPAVSVPSMFSGTATTKYLDRVGPIDEIAGIPIDVTDMTLTFPVPEAANAVNIHLAGLGVFGPGHTDRHICLLGIFMTATFEYAIPVIALAAGAALMKTEFVTNLLKDNAVYVGILGVLAAIDATIIDYALTGGVKEVLLKLANIIGPLLWKTGLKAMLLEFIAQGALEEAIPFVDLALEAVNAAITAVQLGQTIFEVLEAAPIYTSTVTRTIDLNITLMPDSQFHYFPMQATHYVVTVSYDSQVTVPSKTFSLSQGTNNQPIPISFKGVPGGGKLKVTAIFYADNGWVAGRGVTDWTPALGTDGSTLVIPGLEIKNSLPPLTKSSVYEHVEKLVYEGGAHVWNKGAPLPTATATSGSDLLSLTSITLAQGPASIGYAWQATHLNIPENLSTNPRSVDAMYTVQNVSLLAPPEQAYQPLDVGYTGKSGICYDLVSPPDGSGRNFFLDGYPIATSSEYDAPSYVHLRKVTLSYDSEAKCAPLQSGVGQSYGRFPAGIPLDDFVLHPQGYVFAISTGRSKLLRCELSSAPVVDGEAPDACLLSGKGTREGLVSDPVAIAIGLDGVVMVLEDDNARVQAFDIHGNPVKYFQDKTSSTLALSARGQATYLDLDVEAKGYVYVLSYTDDGSSPDDYYMDIYTPQGDLLVSTQGVAAGKLTVSLDRNVYALNYELIHGADGKPEPSISHWMPPAPANGK
;
A
#
# COMPACT_ATOMS: atom_id res chain seq x y z
N MET A 1 -56.31 -50.47 19.96
CA MET A 1 -55.40 -50.73 21.10
C MET A 1 -54.49 -49.54 21.25
N ASN A 2 -54.13 -49.16 22.48
CA ASN A 2 -53.29 -47.99 22.74
C ASN A 2 -51.81 -48.38 22.81
N GLN A 3 -50.98 -47.68 22.05
CA GLN A 3 -49.56 -47.36 22.26
C GLN A 3 -49.16 -46.46 21.07
N GLY A 4 -48.49 -45.32 21.22
CA GLY A 4 -47.93 -44.68 22.42
C GLY A 4 -46.52 -44.19 22.10
N ASN A 5 -46.38 -42.95 21.62
CA ASN A 5 -45.09 -42.43 21.15
C ASN A 5 -44.98 -40.89 21.29
N ASP A 6 -45.30 -40.38 22.47
CA ASP A 6 -45.02 -38.98 22.85
C ASP A 6 -43.56 -38.82 23.32
N GLY A 7 -42.97 -37.63 23.12
CA GLY A 7 -41.88 -37.13 23.98
C GLY A 7 -40.45 -37.07 23.44
N ALA A 8 -40.21 -37.18 22.12
CA ALA A 8 -38.86 -37.13 21.55
C ALA A 8 -38.41 -35.77 20.98
N THR A 9 -39.29 -35.00 20.34
CA THR A 9 -38.90 -33.86 19.48
C THR A 9 -38.63 -32.53 20.20
N ASN A 10 -39.37 -32.18 21.25
CA ASN A 10 -39.24 -30.84 21.87
C ASN A 10 -38.02 -30.66 22.79
N ARG A 11 -37.33 -31.72 23.22
CA ARG A 11 -36.25 -31.62 24.23
C ARG A 11 -34.94 -30.96 23.75
N ARG A 12 -34.85 -30.48 22.51
CA ARG A 12 -33.70 -29.72 22.01
C ARG A 12 -33.83 -28.20 22.17
N ALA A 13 -35.04 -27.64 22.31
CA ALA A 13 -35.25 -26.19 22.36
C ALA A 13 -34.77 -25.53 23.68
N ASP A 14 -34.87 -26.27 24.80
CA ASP A 14 -34.62 -25.71 26.14
C ASP A 14 -33.14 -25.52 26.47
N LYS A 15 -32.19 -26.05 25.68
CA LYS A 15 -30.76 -26.00 25.99
C LYS A 15 -30.04 -24.85 25.25
N LEU A 16 -29.48 -23.91 26.02
CA LEU A 16 -28.67 -22.81 25.51
C LEU A 16 -27.43 -23.32 24.74
N PRO A 17 -26.97 -22.60 23.70
CA PRO A 17 -25.90 -23.07 22.81
C PRO A 17 -24.50 -22.84 23.42
N GLY A 18 -24.11 -23.70 24.36
CA GLY A 18 -22.80 -23.73 25.00
C GLY A 18 -22.78 -23.24 26.46
N PRO A 19 -21.59 -23.03 27.05
CA PRO A 19 -21.45 -22.59 28.44
C PRO A 19 -21.77 -21.10 28.59
N THR A 20 -22.44 -20.72 29.67
CA THR A 20 -22.92 -19.34 29.90
C THR A 20 -22.45 -18.78 31.23
N GLU A 21 -22.23 -17.47 31.28
CA GLU A 21 -22.13 -16.67 32.51
C GLU A 21 -23.45 -15.89 32.67
N THR A 22 -23.86 -15.61 33.90
CA THR A 22 -25.01 -14.73 34.17
C THR A 22 -24.57 -13.28 34.34
N ARG A 23 -25.35 -12.34 33.82
CA ARG A 23 -25.14 -10.90 34.01
C ARG A 23 -26.43 -10.21 34.41
N THR A 24 -26.35 -9.34 35.42
CA THR A 24 -27.32 -8.26 35.64
C THR A 24 -26.91 -7.08 34.76
N LEU A 25 -27.89 -6.41 34.15
CA LEU A 25 -27.68 -5.25 33.28
C LEU A 25 -28.72 -4.15 33.56
N HIS A 26 -28.30 -2.89 33.38
CA HIS A 26 -29.11 -1.69 33.56
C HIS A 26 -29.06 -0.84 32.29
N PHE A 27 -30.12 -0.11 31.94
CA PHE A 27 -30.23 0.56 30.64
C PHE A 27 -30.72 2.01 30.75
N ASN A 28 -30.18 2.88 29.91
CA ASN A 28 -30.75 4.21 29.61
C ASN A 28 -31.56 4.14 28.29
N LEU A 29 -32.89 4.08 28.41
CA LEU A 29 -33.83 4.00 27.29
C LEU A 29 -34.88 5.14 27.34
N ASN A 30 -34.50 6.33 27.84
CA ASN A 30 -35.41 7.49 27.91
C ASN A 30 -35.93 7.95 26.55
N HIS A 31 -35.24 7.61 25.46
CA HIS A 31 -35.71 7.86 24.09
C HIS A 31 -36.82 6.93 23.62
N CYS A 32 -37.06 5.81 24.33
CA CYS A 32 -38.01 4.79 23.93
C CYS A 32 -39.46 5.25 24.09
N LYS A 33 -40.21 5.29 22.99
CA LYS A 33 -41.61 5.72 22.98
C LYS A 33 -42.56 4.76 23.68
N ASN A 34 -42.23 3.47 23.72
CA ASN A 34 -43.04 2.38 24.30
C ASN A 34 -42.26 1.64 25.41
N PRO A 35 -41.87 2.29 26.53
CA PRO A 35 -40.96 1.69 27.52
C PRO A 35 -41.57 0.49 28.27
N ASP A 36 -42.89 0.33 28.28
CA ASP A 36 -43.54 -0.78 28.97
C ASP A 36 -43.57 -2.08 28.12
N ASP A 37 -43.19 -2.02 26.84
CA ASP A 37 -43.10 -3.18 25.93
C ASP A 37 -41.74 -3.19 25.22
N VAL A 38 -40.73 -3.71 25.93
CA VAL A 38 -39.33 -3.75 25.47
C VAL A 38 -38.76 -5.16 25.61
N LEU A 39 -38.15 -5.66 24.54
CA LEU A 39 -37.58 -7.00 24.44
C LEU A 39 -36.08 -6.93 24.17
N LEU A 40 -35.30 -7.67 24.95
CA LEU A 40 -33.87 -7.90 24.75
C LEU A 40 -33.67 -9.26 24.08
N HIS A 41 -32.84 -9.31 23.04
CA HIS A 41 -32.50 -10.51 22.28
C HIS A 41 -31.05 -10.88 22.54
N ALA A 42 -30.83 -12.03 23.18
CA ALA A 42 -29.51 -12.55 23.50
C ALA A 42 -29.48 -14.07 23.39
N ASN A 43 -28.37 -14.63 22.91
CA ASN A 43 -28.10 -16.08 22.95
C ASN A 43 -29.23 -16.94 22.33
N LEU A 44 -29.84 -16.42 21.26
CA LEU A 44 -30.99 -16.97 20.53
C LEU A 44 -32.31 -17.03 21.32
N ARG A 45 -32.53 -16.09 22.25
CA ARG A 45 -33.76 -15.98 23.06
C ARG A 45 -34.19 -14.54 23.27
N GLU A 46 -35.51 -14.36 23.35
CA GLU A 46 -36.16 -13.12 23.76
C GLU A 46 -36.32 -13.08 25.29
N TYR A 47 -36.00 -11.94 25.89
CA TYR A 47 -36.19 -11.62 27.30
C TYR A 47 -36.96 -10.30 27.43
N ARG A 48 -37.90 -10.19 28.35
CA ARG A 48 -38.54 -8.90 28.64
C ARG A 48 -37.63 -8.07 29.53
N LEU A 49 -37.38 -6.81 29.19
CA LEU A 49 -36.76 -5.87 30.12
C LEU A 49 -37.81 -5.35 31.11
N GLU A 50 -37.42 -5.27 32.39
CA GLU A 50 -38.25 -4.66 33.42
C GLU A 50 -37.90 -3.19 33.60
N ARG A 51 -38.89 -2.34 33.87
CA ARG A 51 -38.63 -0.94 34.24
C ARG A 51 -38.18 -0.84 35.68
N HIS A 52 -37.24 0.05 35.95
CA HIS A 52 -36.84 0.34 37.31
C HIS A 52 -37.99 1.03 38.08
N THR A 53 -38.21 0.55 39.31
CA THR A 53 -38.97 1.26 40.33
C THR A 53 -37.98 1.89 41.32
N SER A 54 -38.41 2.85 42.13
CA SER A 54 -37.55 3.40 43.19
C SER A 54 -37.05 2.33 44.18
N GLN A 55 -37.72 1.18 44.28
CA GLN A 55 -37.28 0.05 45.11
C GLN A 55 -36.20 -0.80 44.40
N THR A 56 -36.43 -1.18 43.13
CA THR A 56 -35.44 -1.99 42.38
C THR A 56 -34.19 -1.19 42.02
N LEU A 57 -34.33 0.13 41.78
CA LEU A 57 -33.18 1.02 41.60
C LEU A 57 -32.38 1.21 42.89
N ALA A 58 -33.05 1.32 44.05
CA ALA A 58 -32.35 1.41 45.34
C ALA A 58 -31.58 0.12 45.68
N ARG A 59 -32.12 -1.06 45.34
CA ARG A 59 -31.40 -2.34 45.43
C ARG A 59 -30.22 -2.39 44.46
N ALA A 60 -30.45 -2.08 43.18
CA ALA A 60 -29.38 -2.03 42.17
C ALA A 60 -28.25 -1.07 42.55
N SER A 61 -28.56 0.04 43.21
CA SER A 61 -27.56 1.01 43.71
C SER A 61 -26.78 0.52 44.96
N GLN A 62 -27.18 -0.59 45.58
CA GLN A 62 -26.42 -1.29 46.61
C GLN A 62 -25.54 -2.39 45.98
N ASP A 63 -26.11 -3.16 45.06
CA ASP A 63 -25.42 -4.23 44.33
C ASP A 63 -24.42 -3.69 43.28
N THR A 64 -24.58 -2.45 42.84
CA THR A 64 -23.76 -1.77 41.80
C THR A 64 -23.61 -0.28 42.16
N PRO A 65 -22.68 0.09 43.06
CA PRO A 65 -22.69 1.39 43.75
C PRO A 65 -22.62 2.65 42.86
N PHE A 66 -21.98 2.60 41.68
CA PHE A 66 -21.89 3.79 40.81
C PHE A 66 -23.25 4.26 40.27
N LEU A 67 -24.28 3.40 40.26
CA LEU A 67 -25.64 3.80 39.87
C LEU A 67 -26.22 4.87 40.82
N ALA A 68 -25.73 4.95 42.06
CA ALA A 68 -26.12 6.00 43.00
C ALA A 68 -25.59 7.40 42.62
N LEU A 69 -24.63 7.49 41.70
CA LEU A 69 -24.11 8.75 41.15
C LEU A 69 -24.92 9.26 39.94
N LEU A 70 -25.77 8.41 39.36
CA LEU A 70 -26.62 8.77 38.21
C LEU A 70 -27.96 9.33 38.69
N ALA A 71 -28.50 10.32 37.97
CA ALA A 71 -29.88 10.76 38.17
C ALA A 71 -30.85 9.60 37.85
N GLN A 72 -31.91 9.43 38.67
CA GLN A 72 -32.82 8.27 38.55
C GLN A 72 -33.45 8.14 37.15
N GLU A 73 -33.67 9.26 36.47
CA GLU A 73 -34.17 9.29 35.09
C GLU A 73 -33.23 8.60 34.09
N HIS A 74 -31.92 8.50 34.34
CA HIS A 74 -30.98 7.85 33.43
C HIS A 74 -30.86 6.33 33.63
N VAL A 75 -31.48 5.76 34.67
CA VAL A 75 -31.40 4.33 35.00
C VAL A 75 -32.79 3.70 34.89
N THR A 76 -33.20 3.43 33.66
CA THR A 76 -34.62 3.30 33.26
C THR A 76 -35.17 1.87 33.31
N HIS A 77 -34.36 0.90 32.92
CA HIS A 77 -34.73 -0.52 32.80
C HIS A 77 -33.60 -1.42 33.29
N TYR A 78 -33.90 -2.67 33.60
CA TYR A 78 -32.95 -3.67 34.04
C TYR A 78 -33.36 -5.09 33.64
N ILE A 79 -32.41 -6.01 33.80
CA ILE A 79 -32.63 -7.46 33.83
C ILE A 79 -31.64 -8.10 34.80
N GLU A 80 -32.13 -8.97 35.69
CA GLU A 80 -31.31 -9.84 36.55
C GLU A 80 -31.10 -11.21 35.85
N ASP A 81 -29.98 -11.88 36.13
CA ASP A 81 -29.67 -13.24 35.68
C ASP A 81 -29.79 -13.53 34.15
N LEU A 82 -29.43 -12.57 33.28
CA LEU A 82 -29.36 -12.80 31.83
C LEU A 82 -28.23 -13.80 31.48
N PRO A 83 -28.52 -14.96 30.84
CA PRO A 83 -27.50 -15.98 30.55
C PRO A 83 -26.83 -15.76 29.19
N VAL A 84 -25.64 -15.18 29.22
CA VAL A 84 -24.82 -14.82 28.05
C VAL A 84 -23.63 -15.78 27.88
N PRO A 85 -23.01 -15.93 26.70
CA PRO A 85 -21.89 -16.84 26.51
C PRO A 85 -20.69 -16.52 27.42
N SER A 86 -20.09 -17.54 28.04
CA SER A 86 -18.94 -17.39 28.97
C SER A 86 -17.57 -17.49 28.30
N ASN A 87 -17.53 -17.79 26.99
CA ASN A 87 -16.31 -18.24 26.31
C ASN A 87 -16.08 -17.59 24.93
N ARG A 88 -16.85 -16.57 24.56
CA ARG A 88 -16.85 -15.93 23.23
C ARG A 88 -17.65 -14.62 23.26
N PRO A 89 -17.38 -13.66 22.36
CA PRO A 89 -18.24 -12.49 22.18
C PRO A 89 -19.61 -12.85 21.59
N ALA A 90 -20.60 -11.96 21.74
CA ALA A 90 -21.90 -12.07 21.09
C ALA A 90 -22.56 -10.69 20.95
N LEU A 91 -23.38 -10.49 19.92
CA LEU A 91 -24.28 -9.33 19.86
C LEU A 91 -25.44 -9.53 20.84
N VAL A 92 -25.86 -8.46 21.50
CA VAL A 92 -27.13 -8.36 22.21
C VAL A 92 -27.86 -7.13 21.70
N THR A 93 -29.16 -7.25 21.45
CA THR A 93 -29.97 -6.12 20.96
C THR A 93 -31.21 -5.93 21.79
N VAL A 94 -31.75 -4.71 21.77
CA VAL A 94 -32.98 -4.33 22.44
C VAL A 94 -33.92 -3.73 21.41
N SER A 95 -35.16 -4.20 21.37
CA SER A 95 -36.18 -3.76 20.43
C SER A 95 -37.47 -3.36 21.13
N THR A 96 -38.24 -2.46 20.50
CA THR A 96 -39.66 -2.30 20.87
C THR A 96 -40.39 -3.63 20.70
N GLY A 97 -41.03 -4.11 21.77
CA GLY A 97 -42.10 -5.09 21.66
C GLY A 97 -43.29 -4.46 20.93
N THR A 98 -43.92 -5.28 20.08
CA THR A 98 -45.16 -4.97 19.38
C THR A 98 -45.87 -6.30 19.07
N GLY A 99 -47.21 -6.28 18.98
CA GLY A 99 -48.02 -7.49 18.80
C GLY A 99 -47.76 -8.25 17.49
N GLU A 100 -48.18 -9.52 17.43
CA GLU A 100 -47.91 -10.45 16.33
C GLU A 100 -48.10 -9.82 14.93
N GLY A 101 -47.07 -9.98 14.07
CA GLY A 101 -47.10 -9.54 12.67
C GLY A 101 -46.61 -8.11 12.39
N SER A 102 -46.07 -7.40 13.39
CA SER A 102 -45.54 -6.03 13.23
C SER A 102 -44.01 -5.95 13.27
N ILE A 103 -43.43 -4.91 12.65
CA ILE A 103 -41.98 -4.75 12.48
C ILE A 103 -41.36 -4.17 13.77
N ARG A 104 -40.71 -5.01 14.57
CA ARG A 104 -39.92 -4.59 15.74
C ARG A 104 -38.69 -3.79 15.31
N ASN A 105 -38.53 -2.55 15.79
CA ASN A 105 -37.32 -1.74 15.57
C ASN A 105 -36.31 -1.91 16.70
N THR A 106 -35.02 -1.90 16.36
CA THR A 106 -33.92 -1.93 17.33
C THR A 106 -33.72 -0.54 17.94
N ILE A 107 -33.76 -0.44 19.27
CA ILE A 107 -33.66 0.83 20.03
C ILE A 107 -32.40 0.92 20.90
N SER A 108 -31.68 -0.19 21.07
CA SER A 108 -30.32 -0.24 21.61
C SER A 108 -29.63 -1.53 21.15
N MET A 109 -28.30 -1.56 21.18
CA MET A 109 -27.45 -2.66 20.72
C MET A 109 -26.13 -2.61 21.51
N PHE A 110 -25.58 -3.76 21.89
CA PHE A 110 -24.28 -3.81 22.56
C PHE A 110 -23.52 -5.11 22.27
N LEU A 111 -22.18 -5.03 22.37
CA LEU A 111 -21.30 -6.19 22.31
C LEU A 111 -21.13 -6.79 23.71
N HIS A 112 -21.56 -8.04 23.91
CA HIS A 112 -21.16 -8.83 25.08
C HIS A 112 -19.78 -9.42 24.85
N VAL A 113 -18.91 -9.34 25.86
CA VAL A 113 -17.63 -10.07 25.96
C VAL A 113 -17.51 -10.64 27.38
N PRO A 114 -17.13 -11.93 27.57
CA PRO A 114 -17.12 -12.60 28.88
C PRO A 114 -16.24 -11.92 29.94
N LYS A 115 -16.54 -12.11 31.23
CA LYS A 115 -15.78 -11.50 32.34
C LYS A 115 -14.30 -11.89 32.33
N ALA A 116 -13.98 -13.12 31.90
CA ALA A 116 -12.60 -13.58 31.72
C ALA A 116 -11.82 -12.75 30.67
N GLY A 117 -12.39 -12.54 29.49
CA GLY A 117 -11.77 -11.74 28.42
C GLY A 117 -11.61 -10.26 28.81
N ARG A 118 -12.62 -9.67 29.47
CA ARG A 118 -12.54 -8.29 29.99
C ARG A 118 -11.41 -8.14 31.03
N ALA A 119 -11.25 -9.11 31.93
CA ALA A 119 -10.16 -9.10 32.90
C ALA A 119 -8.79 -9.24 32.23
N ALA A 120 -8.63 -10.20 31.32
CA ALA A 120 -7.38 -10.41 30.58
C ALA A 120 -6.96 -9.18 29.75
N ALA A 121 -7.90 -8.52 29.07
CA ALA A 121 -7.64 -7.29 28.34
C ALA A 121 -7.15 -6.14 29.24
N ARG A 122 -7.75 -5.98 30.44
CA ARG A 122 -7.32 -4.95 31.41
C ARG A 122 -5.92 -5.22 31.98
N GLU A 123 -5.54 -6.49 32.21
CA GLU A 123 -4.16 -6.81 32.62
C GLU A 123 -3.15 -6.51 31.51
N GLU A 124 -3.48 -6.78 30.24
CA GLU A 124 -2.60 -6.42 29.11
C GLU A 124 -2.51 -4.89 28.92
N MET A 125 -3.62 -4.16 29.07
CA MET A 125 -3.61 -2.70 29.08
C MET A 125 -2.67 -2.14 30.15
N LYS A 126 -2.74 -2.64 31.40
CA LYS A 126 -1.80 -2.28 32.48
C LYS A 126 -0.35 -2.60 32.11
N ARG A 127 -0.09 -3.79 31.57
CA ARG A 127 1.26 -4.23 31.14
C ARG A 127 1.88 -3.30 30.10
N ARG A 128 1.04 -2.65 29.28
CA ARG A 128 1.41 -1.73 28.21
C ARG A 128 1.24 -0.25 28.59
N GLY A 129 0.96 0.05 29.86
CA GLY A 129 0.85 1.42 30.37
C GLY A 129 -0.44 2.18 30.00
N LYS A 130 -1.44 1.53 29.40
CA LYS A 130 -2.74 2.16 29.10
C LYS A 130 -3.58 2.30 30.38
N ASP A 131 -4.29 3.43 30.52
CA ASP A 131 -5.19 3.66 31.65
C ASP A 131 -6.49 2.85 31.49
N VAL A 132 -6.63 1.80 32.30
CA VAL A 132 -7.81 0.92 32.34
C VAL A 132 -9.09 1.60 32.86
N LEU A 133 -9.00 2.84 33.36
CA LEU A 133 -10.14 3.60 33.87
C LEU A 133 -10.62 4.69 32.92
N ALA A 134 -9.87 5.05 31.87
CA ALA A 134 -10.21 6.13 30.92
C ALA A 134 -11.63 5.93 30.35
N SER A 135 -11.86 4.83 29.63
CA SER A 135 -13.16 4.40 29.10
C SER A 135 -14.36 4.43 30.06
N ALA A 136 -14.12 4.35 31.37
CA ALA A 136 -15.16 4.42 32.40
C ALA A 136 -15.36 5.85 32.91
N ARG A 137 -14.30 6.65 33.02
CA ARG A 137 -14.38 8.09 33.33
C ARG A 137 -15.06 8.84 32.19
N ASP A 138 -14.65 8.62 30.94
CA ASP A 138 -15.17 9.34 29.77
C ASP A 138 -16.69 9.16 29.64
N LYS A 139 -17.15 7.90 29.73
CA LYS A 139 -18.57 7.55 29.74
C LYS A 139 -19.36 8.24 30.87
N LEU A 140 -18.82 8.27 32.09
CA LEU A 140 -19.51 8.81 33.26
C LEU A 140 -19.42 10.34 33.35
N ALA A 141 -18.39 10.97 32.77
CA ALA A 141 -18.24 12.43 32.71
C ALA A 141 -19.43 13.13 32.01
N ARG A 142 -20.08 12.43 31.07
CA ARG A 142 -21.31 12.86 30.37
C ARG A 142 -22.51 13.07 31.30
N TYR A 143 -22.47 12.47 32.49
CA TYR A 143 -23.44 12.62 33.57
C TYR A 143 -22.95 13.58 34.66
N GLY A 144 -21.86 14.33 34.42
CA GLY A 144 -21.22 15.24 35.38
C GLY A 144 -20.32 14.56 36.41
N ILE A 145 -20.09 13.25 36.28
CA ILE A 145 -19.34 12.46 37.26
C ILE A 145 -17.83 12.64 37.02
N THR A 146 -17.20 13.48 37.85
CA THR A 146 -15.74 13.69 37.83
C THR A 146 -14.99 12.52 38.50
N SER A 147 -13.68 12.41 38.27
CA SER A 147 -12.80 11.42 38.90
C SER A 147 -12.90 11.39 40.44
N GLU A 148 -13.12 12.54 41.09
CA GLU A 148 -13.28 12.65 42.55
C GLU A 148 -14.48 11.83 43.08
N HIS A 149 -15.57 11.77 42.31
CA HIS A 149 -16.74 10.94 42.65
C HIS A 149 -16.46 9.44 42.51
N LEU A 150 -15.42 9.07 41.76
CA LEU A 150 -15.06 7.67 41.45
C LEU A 150 -13.96 7.12 42.35
N GLU A 151 -13.16 7.97 43.02
CA GLU A 151 -12.10 7.53 43.94
C GLU A 151 -12.57 6.48 44.99
N PRO A 152 -13.73 6.64 45.66
CA PRO A 152 -14.21 5.64 46.62
C PRO A 152 -14.49 4.28 45.95
N LEU A 153 -15.03 4.30 44.72
CA LEU A 153 -15.46 3.11 44.00
C LEU A 153 -14.28 2.33 43.39
N VAL A 154 -13.21 3.03 43.01
CA VAL A 154 -11.94 2.43 42.56
C VAL A 154 -11.29 1.61 43.68
N LEU A 155 -11.45 2.02 44.94
CA LEU A 155 -10.87 1.34 46.11
C LEU A 155 -11.62 0.06 46.52
N GLU A 156 -12.88 -0.11 46.10
CA GLU A 156 -13.70 -1.31 46.40
C GLU A 156 -13.45 -2.50 45.44
N GLY A 157 -12.70 -2.28 44.36
CA GLY A 157 -12.05 -3.35 43.56
C GLY A 157 -12.84 -3.90 42.36
N ASP A 158 -14.18 -3.83 42.34
CA ASP A 158 -14.99 -4.24 41.18
C ASP A 158 -15.14 -3.14 40.10
N PHE A 159 -14.55 -1.97 40.29
CA PHE A 159 -14.48 -0.91 39.28
C PHE A 159 -13.31 -1.15 38.31
N PRO A 160 -13.47 -1.01 36.97
CA PRO A 160 -14.65 -0.51 36.25
C PRO A 160 -15.59 -1.62 35.75
N ASP A 161 -15.47 -2.88 36.22
CA ASP A 161 -16.26 -4.00 35.70
C ASP A 161 -17.77 -3.84 35.93
N HIS A 162 -18.15 -3.07 36.95
CA HIS A 162 -19.52 -2.59 37.16
C HIS A 162 -19.99 -1.58 36.10
N VAL A 163 -19.13 -0.70 35.56
CA VAL A 163 -19.54 0.29 34.54
C VAL A 163 -19.89 -0.37 33.19
N ASP A 164 -19.35 -1.56 32.93
CA ASP A 164 -19.73 -2.42 31.80
C ASP A 164 -21.13 -3.08 31.96
N THR A 165 -21.86 -2.94 33.08
CA THR A 165 -23.24 -3.45 33.23
C THR A 165 -24.32 -2.44 32.84
N TYR A 166 -23.97 -1.17 32.73
CA TYR A 166 -24.88 -0.10 32.29
C TYR A 166 -24.75 0.10 30.78
N VAL A 167 -25.89 0.10 30.07
CA VAL A 167 -25.97 0.12 28.61
C VAL A 167 -26.70 1.37 28.15
N GLU A 168 -26.03 2.15 27.31
CA GLU A 168 -26.56 3.39 26.73
C GLU A 168 -26.15 3.54 25.25
N ALA A 169 -26.24 4.76 24.70
CA ALA A 169 -25.85 5.03 23.31
C ALA A 169 -24.37 4.73 23.02
N THR A 170 -23.48 4.80 24.03
CA THR A 170 -22.05 4.49 23.90
C THR A 170 -21.84 3.04 23.48
N GLU A 171 -22.58 2.09 24.05
CA GLU A 171 -22.50 0.69 23.66
C GLU A 171 -23.04 0.44 22.24
N ALA A 172 -24.03 1.22 21.80
CA ALA A 172 -24.54 1.16 20.43
C ALA A 172 -23.51 1.69 19.41
N ALA A 173 -22.83 2.80 19.70
CA ALA A 173 -21.73 3.31 18.90
C ALA A 173 -20.58 2.29 18.81
N VAL A 174 -20.16 1.74 19.95
CA VAL A 174 -19.15 0.67 20.02
C VAL A 174 -19.55 -0.52 19.15
N ALA A 175 -20.80 -0.98 19.27
CA ALA A 175 -21.29 -2.12 18.49
C ALA A 175 -21.35 -1.81 16.98
N VAL A 176 -21.78 -0.61 16.55
CA VAL A 176 -21.77 -0.22 15.14
C VAL A 176 -20.35 -0.25 14.56
N LEU A 177 -19.37 0.35 15.25
CA LEU A 177 -17.98 0.37 14.78
C LEU A 177 -17.35 -1.03 14.76
N PHE A 178 -17.70 -1.90 15.72
CA PHE A 178 -17.20 -3.27 15.80
C PHE A 178 -17.70 -4.21 14.67
N HIS A 179 -18.74 -3.83 13.91
CA HIS A 179 -19.14 -4.58 12.71
C HIS A 179 -18.15 -4.42 11.53
N HIS A 180 -17.20 -3.48 11.60
CA HIS A 180 -16.24 -3.27 10.52
C HIS A 180 -15.16 -4.38 10.49
N PRO A 181 -14.85 -5.03 9.34
CA PRO A 181 -13.91 -6.16 9.27
C PRO A 181 -12.52 -5.92 9.88
N SER A 182 -11.99 -4.68 9.80
CA SER A 182 -10.69 -4.33 10.40
C SER A 182 -10.69 -4.20 11.94
N LEU A 183 -11.85 -4.40 12.58
CA LEU A 183 -12.09 -4.35 14.03
C LEU A 183 -12.84 -5.60 14.55
N LEU A 184 -13.62 -6.26 13.70
CA LEU A 184 -14.40 -7.45 14.03
C LEU A 184 -13.50 -8.65 14.36
N ASN A 185 -13.50 -9.08 15.62
CA ASN A 185 -12.81 -10.28 16.07
C ASN A 185 -13.73 -11.15 16.93
N LEU A 186 -13.82 -12.44 16.63
CA LEU A 186 -14.73 -13.40 17.27
C LEU A 186 -14.00 -14.44 18.14
N GLY A 187 -12.69 -14.29 18.32
CA GLY A 187 -11.86 -15.23 19.06
C GLY A 187 -12.34 -15.46 20.50
N GLY A 188 -12.53 -16.73 20.86
CA GLY A 188 -12.86 -17.14 22.23
C GLY A 188 -11.66 -17.24 23.17
N ASP A 189 -10.45 -17.12 22.64
CA ASP A 189 -9.20 -17.35 23.37
C ASP A 189 -8.99 -16.36 24.51
N ASN A 190 -8.45 -16.89 25.62
CA ASN A 190 -8.38 -16.22 26.92
C ASN A 190 -9.73 -15.63 27.38
N GLY A 191 -10.86 -16.21 26.94
CA GLY A 191 -12.21 -15.77 27.25
C GLY A 191 -12.69 -14.57 26.42
N GLY A 192 -12.07 -14.30 25.27
CA GLY A 192 -12.35 -13.13 24.43
C GLY A 192 -11.48 -11.91 24.78
N ALA A 193 -10.20 -12.11 25.10
CA ALA A 193 -9.30 -11.03 25.48
C ALA A 193 -9.07 -10.01 24.35
N ILE A 194 -8.88 -10.48 23.12
CA ILE A 194 -8.66 -9.62 21.95
C ILE A 194 -9.89 -8.74 21.64
N PRO A 195 -11.13 -9.26 21.49
CA PRO A 195 -12.30 -8.40 21.28
C PRO A 195 -12.60 -7.45 22.45
N ALA A 196 -12.26 -7.82 23.70
CA ALA A 196 -12.30 -6.87 24.82
C ALA A 196 -11.26 -5.76 24.68
N TYR A 197 -10.02 -6.08 24.26
CA TYR A 197 -8.97 -5.09 24.04
C TYR A 197 -9.33 -4.11 22.91
N ILE A 198 -9.86 -4.60 21.79
CA ILE A 198 -10.31 -3.76 20.66
C ILE A 198 -11.44 -2.79 21.09
N LYS A 199 -12.40 -3.27 21.89
CA LYS A 199 -13.49 -2.45 22.45
C LYS A 199 -12.96 -1.28 23.27
N GLU A 200 -12.04 -1.53 24.21
CA GLU A 200 -11.52 -0.49 25.11
C GLU A 200 -10.41 0.37 24.48
N SER A 201 -9.36 -0.28 23.94
CA SER A 201 -8.09 0.35 23.52
C SER A 201 -8.02 0.77 22.04
N CYS A 202 -9.13 0.69 21.31
CA CYS A 202 -9.25 1.19 19.94
C CYS A 202 -10.58 1.93 19.72
N ILE A 203 -11.71 1.28 19.99
CA ILE A 203 -13.03 1.82 19.64
C ILE A 203 -13.48 2.92 20.60
N LYS A 204 -13.46 2.68 21.93
CA LYS A 204 -13.78 3.74 22.91
C LYS A 204 -12.76 4.88 22.90
N GLU A 205 -11.47 4.55 22.75
CA GLU A 205 -10.39 5.54 22.61
C GLU A 205 -10.62 6.48 21.42
N ALA A 206 -11.09 5.96 20.27
CA ALA A 206 -11.48 6.80 19.13
C ALA A 206 -12.75 7.63 19.37
N ILE A 207 -13.77 7.06 20.03
CA ILE A 207 -15.01 7.79 20.40
C ILE A 207 -14.71 8.99 21.31
N ALA A 208 -13.81 8.83 22.29
CA ALA A 208 -13.39 9.91 23.18
C ALA A 208 -12.61 11.02 22.44
N ASN A 209 -11.76 10.64 21.47
CA ASN A 209 -11.03 11.60 20.64
C ASN A 209 -11.94 12.38 19.66
N ASP A 210 -13.00 11.75 19.12
CA ASP A 210 -14.03 12.41 18.30
C ASP A 210 -15.10 13.14 19.17
N ALA A 211 -14.71 13.51 20.40
CA ALA A 211 -15.52 14.24 21.38
C ALA A 211 -16.96 13.69 21.56
N ASP A 212 -17.10 12.36 21.56
CA ASP A 212 -18.38 11.64 21.70
C ASP A 212 -19.42 11.88 20.58
N THR A 213 -19.04 12.52 19.46
CA THR A 213 -19.92 12.98 18.37
C THR A 213 -20.87 11.89 17.85
N LEU A 214 -20.36 10.69 17.56
CA LEU A 214 -21.18 9.54 17.11
C LEU A 214 -22.22 9.12 18.16
N VAL A 215 -21.87 9.17 19.43
CA VAL A 215 -22.75 8.73 20.52
C VAL A 215 -23.87 9.74 20.76
N ASP A 216 -23.56 11.04 20.79
CA ASP A 216 -24.61 12.06 20.91
C ASP A 216 -25.52 12.06 19.67
N THR A 217 -24.98 11.83 18.47
CA THR A 217 -25.80 11.68 17.25
C THR A 217 -26.77 10.49 17.31
N ILE A 218 -26.36 9.35 17.90
CA ILE A 218 -27.25 8.20 18.16
C ILE A 218 -28.32 8.57 19.21
N LYS A 219 -27.91 9.24 20.29
CA LYS A 219 -28.78 9.67 21.40
C LYS A 219 -29.86 10.67 20.95
N GLU A 220 -29.50 11.64 20.11
CA GLU A 220 -30.44 12.60 19.51
C GLU A 220 -31.41 11.93 18.53
N ALA A 221 -30.96 10.94 17.76
CA ALA A 221 -31.83 10.19 16.85
C ALA A 221 -32.83 9.28 17.58
N GLY A 222 -32.52 8.86 18.81
CA GLY A 222 -33.39 8.03 19.66
C GLY A 222 -33.89 6.77 18.94
N ASP A 223 -35.17 6.44 19.06
CA ASP A 223 -35.82 5.31 18.37
C ASP A 223 -35.68 5.29 16.82
N ALA A 224 -35.13 6.34 16.20
CA ALA A 224 -34.94 6.46 14.76
C ALA A 224 -33.46 6.36 14.31
N TRP A 225 -32.51 6.08 15.22
CA TRP A 225 -31.07 5.93 14.94
C TRP A 225 -30.76 4.85 13.89
N GLN A 226 -31.54 3.77 13.88
CA GLN A 226 -31.54 2.69 12.91
C GLN A 226 -32.98 2.48 12.42
N LYS A 227 -33.17 2.20 11.12
CA LYS A 227 -34.49 2.01 10.50
C LYS A 227 -34.53 0.69 9.75
N LYS A 228 -35.54 -0.14 10.00
CA LYS A 228 -35.79 -1.32 9.18
C LYS A 228 -36.42 -0.93 7.85
N VAL A 229 -35.90 -1.49 6.76
CA VAL A 229 -36.35 -1.29 5.39
C VAL A 229 -36.56 -2.65 4.71
N PRO A 230 -37.41 -2.77 3.68
CA PRO A 230 -37.69 -4.07 3.06
C PRO A 230 -36.46 -4.62 2.35
N LEU A 231 -36.16 -5.91 2.50
CA LEU A 231 -35.06 -6.57 1.79
C LEU A 231 -35.45 -6.77 0.32
N LEU A 232 -34.73 -6.09 -0.58
CA LEU A 232 -34.92 -6.19 -2.03
C LEU A 232 -33.79 -7.01 -2.65
N ASP A 233 -34.07 -7.72 -3.74
CA ASP A 233 -33.07 -8.39 -4.57
C ASP A 233 -32.48 -7.48 -5.67
N TRP A 234 -31.55 -8.03 -6.44
CA TRP A 234 -30.90 -7.37 -7.58
C TRP A 234 -31.88 -6.91 -8.69
N ASN A 235 -33.10 -7.47 -8.73
CA ASN A 235 -34.18 -7.04 -9.63
C ASN A 235 -35.13 -6.03 -8.95
N LYS A 236 -34.78 -5.53 -7.76
CA LYS A 236 -35.57 -4.65 -6.88
C LYS A 236 -36.87 -5.28 -6.39
N GLN A 237 -36.96 -6.61 -6.37
CA GLN A 237 -38.12 -7.34 -5.88
C GLN A 237 -37.97 -7.72 -4.40
N GLN A 238 -39.07 -7.65 -3.66
CA GLN A 238 -39.13 -8.03 -2.25
C GLN A 238 -38.72 -9.51 -2.04
N VAL A 239 -37.82 -9.75 -1.10
CA VAL A 239 -37.42 -11.11 -0.67
C VAL A 239 -38.38 -11.61 0.42
N TYR A 240 -38.76 -12.89 0.35
CA TYR A 240 -39.69 -13.54 1.28
C TYR A 240 -39.10 -14.83 1.86
N ASP A 241 -39.56 -15.19 3.06
CA ASP A 241 -39.53 -16.56 3.55
C ASP A 241 -40.93 -17.16 3.52
N GLY A 242 -41.18 -18.05 2.55
CA GLY A 242 -42.54 -18.48 2.20
C GLY A 242 -43.40 -17.27 1.84
N ASN A 243 -44.29 -16.87 2.75
CA ASN A 243 -45.15 -15.69 2.62
C ASN A 243 -44.73 -14.50 3.52
N LYS A 244 -43.69 -14.64 4.36
CA LYS A 244 -43.22 -13.61 5.29
C LYS A 244 -42.23 -12.67 4.58
N PRO A 245 -42.48 -11.36 4.45
CA PRO A 245 -41.51 -10.44 3.87
C PRO A 245 -40.29 -10.27 4.80
N LEU A 246 -39.08 -10.27 4.22
CA LEU A 246 -37.84 -10.01 4.95
C LEU A 246 -37.50 -8.52 4.97
N TYR A 247 -36.77 -8.12 6.01
CA TYR A 247 -36.34 -6.75 6.24
C TYR A 247 -34.84 -6.74 6.56
N THR A 248 -34.19 -5.66 6.13
CA THR A 248 -32.83 -5.29 6.52
C THR A 248 -32.87 -3.96 7.30
N ALA A 249 -31.73 -3.39 7.66
CA ALA A 249 -31.65 -2.10 8.34
C ALA A 249 -30.67 -1.12 7.68
N LYS A 250 -30.88 0.17 7.95
CA LYS A 250 -29.96 1.27 7.61
C LYS A 250 -29.85 2.25 8.76
N LEU A 251 -28.70 2.91 8.89
CA LEU A 251 -28.49 4.00 9.84
C LEU A 251 -29.30 5.25 9.47
N ALA A 252 -29.54 6.10 10.46
CA ALA A 252 -29.94 7.49 10.21
C ALA A 252 -28.76 8.27 9.60
N GLU A 253 -29.04 9.21 8.70
CA GLU A 253 -28.02 9.90 7.91
C GLU A 253 -26.94 10.60 8.78
N GLY A 254 -27.35 11.26 9.87
CA GLY A 254 -26.39 11.84 10.82
C GLY A 254 -25.48 10.79 11.45
N VAL A 255 -26.03 9.66 11.88
CA VAL A 255 -25.25 8.54 12.47
C VAL A 255 -24.28 7.96 11.42
N ARG A 256 -24.73 7.81 10.16
CA ARG A 256 -23.90 7.36 9.04
C ARG A 256 -22.71 8.31 8.77
N MET A 257 -22.94 9.62 8.89
CA MET A 257 -21.88 10.63 8.77
C MET A 257 -20.92 10.61 9.95
N ALA A 258 -21.40 10.49 11.20
CA ALA A 258 -20.53 10.39 12.38
C ALA A 258 -19.74 9.06 12.45
N VAL A 259 -20.27 7.95 11.92
CA VAL A 259 -19.46 6.73 11.71
C VAL A 259 -18.28 7.02 10.78
N SER A 260 -18.44 7.91 9.79
CA SER A 260 -17.36 8.29 8.87
C SER A 260 -16.29 9.18 9.52
N SER A 261 -16.54 9.84 10.66
CA SER A 261 -15.53 10.59 11.42
C SER A 261 -14.81 9.74 12.46
N THR A 262 -15.54 8.90 13.22
CA THR A 262 -14.95 8.13 14.34
C THR A 262 -14.24 6.86 13.88
N LEU A 263 -14.75 6.16 12.85
CA LEU A 263 -14.24 4.85 12.42
C LEU A 263 -12.76 4.84 11.98
N PRO A 264 -12.23 5.86 11.26
CA PRO A 264 -10.83 5.85 10.82
C PRO A 264 -9.86 5.76 12.00
N LEU A 265 -10.01 6.59 13.04
CA LEU A 265 -9.12 6.57 14.20
C LEU A 265 -9.16 5.22 14.94
N ALA A 266 -10.35 4.61 15.08
CA ALA A 266 -10.46 3.27 15.67
C ALA A 266 -9.65 2.22 14.89
N ILE A 267 -9.64 2.31 13.55
CA ILE A 267 -8.86 1.44 12.67
C ILE A 267 -7.36 1.78 12.73
N GLN A 268 -6.96 3.06 12.79
CA GLN A 268 -5.56 3.43 12.96
C GLN A 268 -4.99 2.83 14.26
N LEU A 269 -5.71 3.00 15.37
CA LEU A 269 -5.35 2.44 16.67
C LEU A 269 -5.24 0.91 16.62
N SER A 270 -6.16 0.22 15.92
CA SER A 270 -6.10 -1.24 15.81
C SER A 270 -4.98 -1.74 14.88
N ARG A 271 -4.66 -0.99 13.81
CA ARG A 271 -3.62 -1.32 12.83
C ARG A 271 -2.20 -1.09 13.34
N GLN A 272 -1.99 -0.17 14.28
CA GLN A 272 -0.66 0.19 14.81
C GLN A 272 -0.28 -0.56 16.10
N ASP A 273 -1.22 -1.24 16.75
CA ASP A 273 -0.99 -1.89 18.05
C ASP A 273 -0.41 -3.31 17.91
N GLU A 274 0.83 -3.51 18.39
CA GLU A 274 1.54 -4.80 18.38
C GLU A 274 0.82 -5.96 19.11
N TYR A 275 -0.08 -5.68 20.08
CA TYR A 275 -0.87 -6.74 20.72
C TYR A 275 -1.93 -7.36 19.78
N LEU A 276 -2.27 -6.65 18.69
CA LEU A 276 -3.25 -7.06 17.69
C LEU A 276 -2.58 -7.64 16.42
N ARG A 277 -1.24 -7.75 16.42
CA ARG A 277 -0.47 -8.43 15.37
C ARG A 277 -0.84 -9.91 15.31
N GLY A 278 -1.10 -10.41 14.11
CA GLY A 278 -1.52 -11.79 13.85
C GLY A 278 -3.01 -12.07 14.06
N ALA A 279 -3.78 -11.17 14.68
CA ALA A 279 -5.22 -11.32 14.95
C ALA A 279 -6.11 -10.19 14.40
N LEU A 280 -5.50 -9.17 13.81
CA LEU A 280 -6.13 -8.16 12.96
C LEU A 280 -5.24 -7.76 11.77
N TRP A 281 -3.92 -7.62 12.00
CA TRP A 281 -2.95 -7.16 11.00
C TRP A 281 -1.67 -7.99 10.99
N LYS A 282 -0.98 -8.03 9.84
CA LYS A 282 0.35 -8.67 9.67
C LYS A 282 1.29 -7.70 8.96
N VAL A 283 2.60 -7.90 9.10
CA VAL A 283 3.64 -7.20 8.31
C VAL A 283 4.34 -8.24 7.45
N PHE A 284 4.50 -7.90 6.18
CA PHE A 284 5.16 -8.70 5.17
C PHE A 284 6.60 -8.22 5.00
N GLU A 285 7.55 -9.14 4.90
CA GLU A 285 8.95 -8.82 4.62
C GLU A 285 9.15 -8.83 3.10
N GLY A 286 9.37 -7.66 2.51
CA GLY A 286 9.60 -7.50 1.07
C GLY A 286 10.97 -8.03 0.65
N VAL A 287 11.05 -8.65 -0.53
CA VAL A 287 12.25 -9.32 -1.05
C VAL A 287 12.74 -8.64 -2.33
N VAL A 288 13.60 -7.62 -2.17
CA VAL A 288 14.17 -6.85 -3.30
C VAL A 288 15.26 -7.59 -4.08
N SER A 289 15.93 -8.58 -3.48
CA SER A 289 16.98 -9.37 -4.14
C SER A 289 17.15 -10.76 -3.50
N SER A 290 17.59 -11.72 -4.31
CA SER A 290 17.96 -13.07 -3.85
C SER A 290 19.31 -13.51 -4.42
N GLU A 291 20.06 -14.30 -3.65
CA GLU A 291 21.34 -14.87 -4.11
C GLU A 291 21.10 -16.15 -4.92
N TYR A 292 21.14 -16.04 -6.25
CA TYR A 292 21.27 -17.21 -7.13
C TYR A 292 22.59 -17.92 -6.83
N GLN A 293 22.57 -19.25 -6.62
CA GLN A 293 23.73 -20.03 -6.14
C GLN A 293 24.91 -20.13 -7.14
N GLY A 294 25.71 -19.08 -7.24
CA GLY A 294 26.96 -19.02 -7.99
C GLY A 294 28.11 -19.76 -7.32
N THR A 295 28.08 -21.10 -7.26
CA THR A 295 29.17 -21.90 -6.67
C THR A 295 30.44 -21.87 -7.53
N ALA A 296 31.44 -21.10 -7.09
CA ALA A 296 32.78 -21.09 -7.67
C ALA A 296 33.56 -22.37 -7.30
N GLY A 297 33.29 -23.49 -7.99
CA GLY A 297 33.94 -24.78 -7.74
C GLY A 297 34.08 -25.65 -8.99
N THR A 298 35.27 -26.21 -9.22
CA THR A 298 35.57 -27.03 -10.41
C THR A 298 35.14 -28.49 -10.24
N HIS A 299 33.92 -28.82 -10.66
CA HIS A 299 33.52 -30.21 -10.90
C HIS A 299 32.99 -30.41 -12.33
N SER A 300 33.37 -31.54 -12.94
CA SER A 300 33.17 -31.81 -14.36
C SER A 300 31.71 -32.15 -14.67
N MET A 301 31.04 -31.33 -15.49
CA MET A 301 29.73 -31.69 -16.03
C MET A 301 29.85 -32.93 -16.93
N ARG A 302 29.23 -34.04 -16.51
CA ARG A 302 28.77 -35.05 -17.46
C ARG A 302 27.55 -34.49 -18.19
N ARG A 303 27.51 -34.68 -19.49
CA ARG A 303 26.39 -34.30 -20.36
C ARG A 303 25.08 -34.94 -19.87
N ARG A 304 24.08 -34.10 -19.59
CA ARG A 304 22.64 -34.44 -19.57
C ARG A 304 21.94 -33.69 -20.71
N ASP A 305 20.67 -34.00 -20.90
CA ASP A 305 19.92 -33.73 -22.12
C ASP A 305 19.29 -32.31 -22.16
N GLN A 306 18.39 -32.08 -23.12
CA GLN A 306 17.95 -30.75 -23.57
C GLN A 306 16.89 -30.08 -22.67
N ASP A 307 17.07 -30.11 -21.35
CA ASP A 307 16.13 -29.48 -20.41
C ASP A 307 16.34 -27.96 -20.38
N SER A 308 15.38 -27.21 -20.95
CA SER A 308 15.33 -25.75 -20.85
C SER A 308 15.04 -25.31 -19.41
N GLN A 309 16.05 -24.80 -18.73
CA GLN A 309 15.90 -24.25 -17.37
C GLN A 309 15.10 -22.93 -17.39
N TRP A 310 13.79 -23.06 -17.13
CA TRP A 310 12.88 -21.97 -16.83
C TRP A 310 13.15 -21.40 -15.42
N GLN A 311 12.94 -20.09 -15.23
CA GLN A 311 13.14 -19.39 -13.95
C GLN A 311 12.12 -18.26 -13.80
N LEU A 312 11.61 -18.04 -12.58
CA LEU A 312 10.64 -17.00 -12.27
C LEU A 312 11.31 -15.61 -12.23
N LYS A 313 10.63 -14.55 -12.74
CA LYS A 313 11.20 -13.20 -12.84
C LYS A 313 10.99 -12.32 -11.62
N ASN A 314 9.85 -12.49 -10.94
CA ASN A 314 9.51 -11.77 -9.73
C ASN A 314 9.50 -12.75 -8.55
N LEU A 315 10.05 -12.34 -7.41
CA LEU A 315 10.36 -13.20 -6.26
C LEU A 315 9.82 -12.65 -4.93
N THR A 316 9.27 -11.43 -4.92
CA THR A 316 8.73 -10.81 -3.68
C THR A 316 7.26 -11.17 -3.47
N PRO A 317 6.77 -11.22 -2.22
CA PRO A 317 5.34 -11.20 -1.95
C PRO A 317 4.67 -9.94 -2.53
N GLY A 318 3.54 -10.10 -3.21
CA GLY A 318 2.77 -8.98 -3.78
C GLY A 318 1.35 -8.97 -3.27
N LEU A 319 0.90 -7.85 -2.69
CA LEU A 319 -0.50 -7.63 -2.32
C LEU A 319 -1.07 -8.73 -1.39
N GLY A 320 -0.26 -9.15 -0.41
CA GLY A 320 -0.58 -10.23 0.54
C GLY A 320 -0.40 -11.65 0.01
N VAL A 321 0.14 -11.81 -1.20
CA VAL A 321 0.24 -13.10 -1.91
C VAL A 321 1.70 -13.45 -2.21
N VAL A 322 2.11 -14.68 -1.92
CA VAL A 322 3.43 -15.22 -2.23
C VAL A 322 3.32 -16.22 -3.37
N VAL A 323 4.30 -16.23 -4.27
CA VAL A 323 4.46 -17.27 -5.31
C VAL A 323 5.88 -17.82 -5.16
N ASP A 324 6.03 -19.06 -4.68
CA ASP A 324 7.33 -19.60 -4.28
C ASP A 324 8.21 -19.92 -5.51
N PRO A 325 9.33 -19.20 -5.75
CA PRO A 325 10.19 -19.45 -6.90
C PRO A 325 10.95 -20.79 -6.82
N ALA A 326 11.16 -21.35 -5.62
CA ALA A 326 11.81 -22.65 -5.43
C ALA A 326 10.86 -23.82 -5.71
N SER A 327 9.55 -23.58 -5.70
CA SER A 327 8.52 -24.58 -6.05
C SER A 327 8.35 -24.80 -7.56
N VAL A 328 8.94 -23.95 -8.41
CA VAL A 328 8.73 -23.98 -9.87
C VAL A 328 9.35 -25.23 -10.48
N THR A 329 8.53 -26.27 -10.67
CA THR A 329 8.91 -27.50 -11.36
C THR A 329 8.28 -27.54 -12.75
N TYR A 330 9.03 -28.08 -13.71
CA TYR A 330 8.54 -28.36 -15.06
C TYR A 330 8.82 -29.84 -15.38
N GLU A 331 7.77 -30.67 -15.40
CA GLU A 331 7.87 -32.11 -15.62
C GLU A 331 6.96 -32.55 -16.77
N GLY A 332 7.57 -33.16 -17.80
CA GLY A 332 6.90 -33.46 -19.07
C GLY A 332 6.47 -32.17 -19.78
N ASN A 333 5.18 -31.84 -19.66
CA ASN A 333 4.57 -30.62 -20.20
C ASN A 333 3.87 -29.77 -19.12
N ASN A 334 3.91 -30.17 -17.85
CA ASN A 334 3.22 -29.46 -16.77
C ASN A 334 4.19 -28.58 -15.99
N MET A 335 3.75 -27.35 -15.70
CA MET A 335 4.37 -26.47 -14.71
C MET A 335 3.58 -26.58 -13.40
N SER A 336 4.29 -26.67 -12.28
CA SER A 336 3.70 -26.52 -10.94
C SER A 336 4.37 -25.38 -10.18
N VAL A 337 3.60 -24.70 -9.34
CA VAL A 337 4.06 -23.59 -8.49
C VAL A 337 3.17 -23.47 -7.25
N LYS A 338 3.77 -23.24 -6.08
CA LYS A 338 3.04 -22.93 -4.85
C LYS A 338 2.66 -21.46 -4.77
N VAL A 339 1.49 -21.22 -4.20
CA VAL A 339 0.91 -19.91 -3.93
C VAL A 339 0.37 -19.88 -2.50
N GLU A 340 0.67 -18.80 -1.78
CA GLU A 340 0.11 -18.49 -0.47
C GLU A 340 -0.64 -17.15 -0.55
N ASN A 341 -1.75 -17.00 0.16
CA ASN A 341 -2.48 -15.73 0.28
C ASN A 341 -2.81 -15.50 1.76
N GLN A 342 -2.17 -14.50 2.34
CA GLN A 342 -2.15 -14.28 3.80
C GLN A 342 -3.04 -13.10 4.24
N TRP A 343 -3.75 -12.46 3.29
CA TRP A 343 -4.78 -11.47 3.57
C TRP A 343 -6.17 -12.10 3.73
N LEU A 344 -7.05 -11.41 4.45
CA LEU A 344 -8.47 -11.72 4.60
C LEU A 344 -9.25 -11.37 3.32
N ARG A 345 -8.94 -12.09 2.23
CA ARG A 345 -9.66 -12.03 0.94
C ARG A 345 -9.55 -13.35 0.18
N HIS A 346 -10.52 -13.58 -0.70
CA HIS A 346 -10.49 -14.65 -1.69
C HIS A 346 -10.08 -14.13 -3.08
N LEU A 347 -9.38 -14.95 -3.84
CA LEU A 347 -8.88 -14.68 -5.19
C LEU A 347 -9.22 -15.85 -6.14
N GLY A 348 -9.20 -15.59 -7.46
CA GLY A 348 -9.19 -16.61 -8.51
C GLY A 348 -7.83 -16.63 -9.23
N ALA A 349 -7.35 -17.82 -9.59
CA ALA A 349 -6.10 -18.00 -10.33
C ALA A 349 -6.37 -18.25 -11.83
N TYR A 350 -5.69 -17.50 -12.68
CA TYR A 350 -5.82 -17.51 -14.13
C TYR A 350 -4.43 -17.53 -14.80
N ILE A 351 -4.27 -18.27 -15.89
CA ILE A 351 -2.96 -18.44 -16.57
C ILE A 351 -3.02 -17.92 -18.00
N GLU A 352 -1.96 -17.25 -18.44
CA GLU A 352 -1.70 -16.81 -19.82
C GLU A 352 -0.33 -17.32 -20.29
N PHE A 353 -0.20 -17.62 -21.58
CA PHE A 353 1.04 -18.08 -22.21
C PHE A 353 1.53 -17.08 -23.25
N LEU A 354 2.84 -16.86 -23.36
CA LEU A 354 3.44 -15.89 -24.29
C LEU A 354 4.51 -16.54 -25.19
N ASP A 355 4.52 -16.19 -26.48
CA ASP A 355 5.52 -16.64 -27.45
C ASP A 355 6.87 -15.89 -27.32
N ALA A 356 7.85 -16.24 -28.17
CA ALA A 356 9.17 -15.58 -28.24
C ALA A 356 9.14 -14.06 -28.52
N ARG A 357 7.98 -13.49 -28.85
CA ARG A 357 7.76 -12.07 -29.15
C ARG A 357 6.90 -11.37 -28.09
N GLY A 358 6.42 -12.08 -27.07
CA GLY A 358 5.49 -11.56 -26.06
C GLY A 358 4.02 -11.60 -26.51
N THR A 359 3.67 -12.41 -27.52
CA THR A 359 2.31 -12.53 -28.04
C THR A 359 1.52 -13.58 -27.25
N PRO A 360 0.28 -13.31 -26.80
CA PRO A 360 -0.57 -14.31 -26.14
C PRO A 360 -0.85 -15.56 -26.99
N VAL A 361 -0.76 -16.73 -26.36
CA VAL A 361 -0.94 -18.06 -26.94
C VAL A 361 -2.13 -18.76 -26.27
N ALA A 362 -2.95 -19.47 -27.05
CA ALA A 362 -4.10 -20.19 -26.51
C ALA A 362 -3.68 -21.36 -25.58
N PRO A 363 -4.37 -21.57 -24.45
CA PRO A 363 -4.15 -22.73 -23.58
C PRO A 363 -4.38 -24.06 -24.30
N PRO A 364 -3.62 -25.13 -23.96
CA PRO A 364 -3.72 -26.41 -24.66
C PRO A 364 -5.03 -27.15 -24.37
N ASP A 365 -5.42 -28.05 -25.29
CA ASP A 365 -6.62 -28.91 -25.18
C ASP A 365 -6.63 -29.80 -23.92
N SER A 366 -5.46 -30.04 -23.31
CA SER A 366 -5.28 -30.80 -22.07
C SER A 366 -5.65 -30.02 -20.79
N TRP A 367 -6.19 -28.81 -20.91
CA TRP A 367 -6.59 -27.99 -19.75
C TRP A 367 -7.58 -28.72 -18.82
N PRO A 368 -7.42 -28.63 -17.48
CA PRO A 368 -8.33 -29.27 -16.54
C PRO A 368 -9.79 -28.81 -16.73
N ALA A 369 -10.72 -29.77 -16.64
CA ALA A 369 -12.15 -29.49 -16.73
C ALA A 369 -12.68 -29.00 -15.38
N VAL A 370 -12.91 -27.69 -15.25
CA VAL A 370 -13.38 -27.06 -14.01
C VAL A 370 -14.86 -26.68 -14.10
N SER A 371 -15.65 -27.06 -13.09
CA SER A 371 -17.10 -26.82 -13.06
C SER A 371 -17.45 -25.41 -12.58
N VAL A 372 -17.16 -24.40 -13.40
CA VAL A 372 -17.56 -23.00 -13.20
C VAL A 372 -18.47 -22.50 -14.34
N PRO A 373 -19.43 -21.59 -14.09
CA PRO A 373 -20.14 -20.86 -15.13
C PRO A 373 -19.18 -20.16 -16.12
N SER A 374 -19.56 -20.09 -17.40
CA SER A 374 -18.72 -19.56 -18.48
C SER A 374 -18.32 -18.09 -18.35
N MET A 375 -19.01 -17.33 -17.50
CA MET A 375 -18.63 -15.95 -17.14
C MET A 375 -17.39 -15.87 -16.22
N PHE A 376 -16.94 -16.99 -15.65
CA PHE A 376 -15.76 -17.04 -14.77
C PHE A 376 -14.58 -17.82 -15.36
N SER A 377 -14.75 -18.52 -16.49
CA SER A 377 -13.70 -19.38 -17.07
C SER A 377 -12.51 -18.62 -17.67
N GLY A 378 -12.59 -17.30 -17.76
CA GLY A 378 -11.61 -16.45 -18.43
C GLY A 378 -11.91 -16.25 -19.92
N THR A 379 -10.89 -15.81 -20.66
CA THR A 379 -10.93 -15.47 -22.09
C THR A 379 -10.36 -16.60 -22.96
N ALA A 380 -10.08 -16.31 -24.23
CA ALA A 380 -9.46 -17.28 -25.16
C ALA A 380 -7.97 -17.53 -24.89
N THR A 381 -7.27 -16.61 -24.20
CA THR A 381 -5.83 -16.70 -23.91
C THR A 381 -5.50 -16.73 -22.41
N THR A 382 -6.34 -16.09 -21.57
CA THR A 382 -6.21 -16.10 -20.10
C THR A 382 -7.31 -16.96 -19.48
N LYS A 383 -6.97 -18.08 -18.83
CA LYS A 383 -7.95 -19.12 -18.48
C LYS A 383 -7.92 -19.53 -17.01
N TYR A 384 -9.11 -19.73 -16.42
CA TYR A 384 -9.28 -20.09 -15.01
C TYR A 384 -8.65 -21.46 -14.69
N LEU A 385 -7.99 -21.52 -13.53
CA LEU A 385 -7.38 -22.74 -12.99
C LEU A 385 -8.09 -23.17 -11.70
N ASP A 386 -7.96 -22.39 -10.62
CA ASP A 386 -8.56 -22.69 -9.31
C ASP A 386 -8.73 -21.43 -8.44
N ARG A 387 -9.36 -21.57 -7.28
CA ARG A 387 -9.56 -20.52 -6.27
C ARG A 387 -8.39 -20.47 -5.30
N VAL A 388 -8.06 -19.27 -4.82
CA VAL A 388 -7.07 -19.06 -3.74
C VAL A 388 -7.77 -18.41 -2.55
N GLY A 389 -7.71 -19.06 -1.38
CA GLY A 389 -8.35 -18.59 -0.14
C GLY A 389 -7.37 -17.91 0.82
N PRO A 390 -7.85 -17.32 1.93
CA PRO A 390 -6.99 -16.93 3.04
C PRO A 390 -6.36 -18.17 3.69
N ILE A 391 -5.18 -18.03 4.30
CA ILE A 391 -4.39 -19.16 4.81
C ILE A 391 -4.59 -19.47 6.31
N ASP A 392 -4.83 -18.49 7.18
CA ASP A 392 -4.73 -18.68 8.65
C ASP A 392 -6.05 -18.53 9.42
N GLU A 393 -6.87 -17.51 9.15
CA GLU A 393 -8.06 -17.19 9.94
C GLU A 393 -9.15 -16.45 9.14
N ILE A 394 -10.36 -16.40 9.71
CA ILE A 394 -11.44 -15.46 9.33
C ILE A 394 -11.94 -14.78 10.62
N ALA A 395 -11.87 -13.44 10.68
CA ALA A 395 -12.33 -12.63 11.81
C ALA A 395 -11.89 -13.14 13.21
N GLY A 396 -10.62 -13.53 13.38
CA GLY A 396 -10.10 -14.05 14.66
C GLY A 396 -10.40 -15.52 14.94
N ILE A 397 -10.88 -16.28 13.96
CA ILE A 397 -11.16 -17.72 14.06
C ILE A 397 -10.21 -18.47 13.12
N PRO A 398 -9.29 -19.30 13.64
CA PRO A 398 -8.36 -20.06 12.80
C PRO A 398 -9.05 -21.02 11.83
N ILE A 399 -8.47 -21.22 10.65
CA ILE A 399 -8.88 -22.18 9.62
C ILE A 399 -7.75 -23.17 9.31
N ASP A 400 -8.11 -24.41 8.96
CA ASP A 400 -7.15 -25.48 8.66
C ASP A 400 -7.04 -25.68 7.15
N VAL A 401 -6.17 -24.90 6.49
CA VAL A 401 -5.87 -25.00 5.06
C VAL A 401 -4.36 -24.89 4.82
N THR A 402 -3.86 -25.70 3.88
CA THR A 402 -2.44 -25.80 3.51
C THR A 402 -2.12 -24.96 2.27
N ASP A 403 -0.84 -24.63 2.08
CA ASP A 403 -0.32 -23.93 0.90
C ASP A 403 -0.81 -24.54 -0.42
N MET A 404 -1.25 -23.68 -1.34
CA MET A 404 -1.96 -24.09 -2.55
C MET A 404 -0.98 -24.29 -3.69
N THR A 405 -0.94 -25.50 -4.27
CA THR A 405 -0.09 -25.79 -5.42
C THR A 405 -0.91 -25.69 -6.70
N LEU A 406 -0.66 -24.63 -7.48
CA LEU A 406 -1.19 -24.50 -8.84
C LEU A 406 -0.39 -25.40 -9.79
N THR A 407 -1.07 -26.22 -10.58
CA THR A 407 -0.45 -27.10 -11.59
C THR A 407 -1.21 -27.01 -12.89
N PHE A 408 -0.53 -26.70 -13.99
CA PHE A 408 -1.15 -26.47 -15.30
C PHE A 408 -0.26 -26.91 -16.47
N PRO A 409 -0.85 -27.34 -17.61
CA PRO A 409 -0.12 -27.71 -18.82
C PRO A 409 0.37 -26.48 -19.59
N VAL A 410 1.61 -26.51 -20.07
CA VAL A 410 2.23 -25.45 -20.89
C VAL A 410 2.25 -25.85 -22.37
N PRO A 411 1.86 -24.98 -23.33
CA PRO A 411 1.93 -25.26 -24.75
C PRO A 411 3.36 -25.08 -25.30
N GLU A 412 3.76 -25.91 -26.27
CA GLU A 412 5.12 -25.93 -26.87
C GLU A 412 5.55 -24.59 -27.49
N ALA A 413 4.59 -23.76 -27.92
CA ALA A 413 4.86 -22.44 -28.50
C ALA A 413 5.15 -21.34 -27.46
N ALA A 414 5.11 -21.64 -26.16
CA ALA A 414 5.42 -20.68 -25.11
C ALA A 414 6.95 -20.51 -24.94
N ASN A 415 7.38 -19.25 -24.81
CA ASN A 415 8.72 -18.87 -24.33
C ASN A 415 8.65 -18.05 -23.03
N ALA A 416 7.45 -17.68 -22.58
CA ALA A 416 7.15 -17.07 -21.30
C ALA A 416 5.75 -17.49 -20.81
N VAL A 417 5.52 -17.37 -19.50
CA VAL A 417 4.26 -17.76 -18.83
C VAL A 417 3.89 -16.67 -17.82
N ASN A 418 2.61 -16.30 -17.81
CA ASN A 418 2.00 -15.34 -16.89
C ASN A 418 1.01 -16.08 -15.96
N ILE A 419 1.07 -15.76 -14.66
CA ILE A 419 0.19 -16.31 -13.62
C ILE A 419 -0.51 -15.11 -12.97
N HIS A 420 -1.83 -15.01 -13.14
CA HIS A 420 -2.65 -13.92 -12.62
C HIS A 420 -3.47 -14.38 -11.42
N LEU A 421 -3.46 -13.60 -10.34
CA LEU A 421 -4.18 -13.88 -9.10
C LEU A 421 -5.10 -12.69 -8.80
N ALA A 422 -6.42 -12.87 -8.92
CA ALA A 422 -7.37 -11.77 -9.11
C ALA A 422 -8.55 -11.74 -8.11
N GLY A 423 -8.98 -10.55 -7.68
CA GLY A 423 -10.11 -10.40 -6.74
C GLY A 423 -10.45 -8.98 -6.31
N LEU A 424 -10.81 -8.78 -5.04
CA LEU A 424 -11.20 -7.47 -4.49
C LEU A 424 -9.97 -6.54 -4.35
N GLY A 425 -10.12 -5.29 -4.82
CA GLY A 425 -9.12 -4.23 -4.82
C GLY A 425 -9.64 -2.97 -5.53
N VAL A 426 -8.74 -2.02 -5.85
CA VAL A 426 -9.07 -0.75 -6.52
C VAL A 426 -9.29 -0.92 -8.02
N PHE A 427 -10.48 -0.57 -8.50
CA PHE A 427 -10.82 -0.58 -9.92
C PHE A 427 -10.59 0.79 -10.57
N GLY A 428 -9.48 0.93 -11.28
CA GLY A 428 -9.20 2.10 -12.11
C GLY A 428 -9.86 2.04 -13.50
N PRO A 429 -10.47 3.12 -14.01
CA PRO A 429 -10.82 3.26 -15.43
C PRO A 429 -9.57 3.18 -16.33
N GLY A 430 -9.35 2.01 -16.95
CA GLY A 430 -8.20 1.76 -17.84
C GLY A 430 -7.83 0.28 -18.02
N HIS A 431 -8.05 -0.57 -17.01
CA HIS A 431 -7.52 -1.95 -17.03
C HIS A 431 -8.46 -3.02 -17.58
N THR A 432 -7.89 -3.89 -18.42
CA THR A 432 -8.52 -5.05 -19.05
C THR A 432 -8.86 -6.18 -18.07
N ASP A 433 -9.85 -6.99 -18.47
CA ASP A 433 -10.29 -8.24 -17.81
C ASP A 433 -10.79 -8.12 -16.36
N ARG A 434 -11.62 -7.10 -16.08
CA ARG A 434 -12.38 -7.00 -14.81
C ARG A 434 -13.21 -8.25 -14.49
N HIS A 435 -13.55 -9.07 -15.49
CA HIS A 435 -14.32 -10.31 -15.31
C HIS A 435 -13.58 -11.35 -14.47
N ILE A 436 -12.25 -11.49 -14.59
CA ILE A 436 -11.49 -12.45 -13.77
C ILE A 436 -11.44 -12.08 -12.27
N CYS A 437 -11.74 -10.83 -11.92
CA CYS A 437 -11.81 -10.38 -10.53
C CYS A 437 -13.11 -10.80 -9.82
N LEU A 438 -14.21 -11.04 -10.57
CA LEU A 438 -15.56 -11.24 -10.04
C LEU A 438 -15.65 -12.33 -8.95
N LEU A 439 -15.00 -13.46 -9.20
CA LEU A 439 -15.08 -14.61 -8.30
C LEU A 439 -14.47 -14.30 -6.92
N GLY A 440 -13.28 -13.68 -6.90
CA GLY A 440 -12.62 -13.26 -5.66
C GLY A 440 -13.43 -12.20 -4.89
N ILE A 441 -14.05 -11.24 -5.60
CA ILE A 441 -14.91 -10.21 -5.03
C ILE A 441 -16.10 -10.83 -4.27
N PHE A 442 -16.89 -11.68 -4.92
CA PHE A 442 -18.08 -12.28 -4.33
C PHE A 442 -17.76 -13.26 -3.20
N MET A 443 -16.68 -14.04 -3.33
CA MET A 443 -16.22 -14.94 -2.28
C MET A 443 -15.78 -14.14 -1.04
N THR A 444 -14.97 -13.08 -1.22
CA THR A 444 -14.53 -12.19 -0.11
C THR A 444 -15.72 -11.59 0.63
N ALA A 445 -16.65 -10.96 -0.09
CA ALA A 445 -17.78 -10.29 0.54
C ALA A 445 -18.79 -11.26 1.20
N THR A 446 -18.79 -12.53 0.82
CA THR A 446 -19.59 -13.58 1.48
C THR A 446 -18.90 -14.08 2.75
N PHE A 447 -17.65 -14.56 2.66
CA PHE A 447 -16.97 -15.27 3.74
C PHE A 447 -16.30 -14.37 4.78
N GLU A 448 -15.79 -13.20 4.37
CA GLU A 448 -15.09 -12.27 5.28
C GLU A 448 -16.05 -11.25 5.92
N TYR A 449 -17.14 -10.88 5.24
CA TYR A 449 -18.05 -9.82 5.71
C TYR A 449 -19.38 -10.38 6.23
N ALA A 450 -20.11 -11.19 5.44
CA ALA A 450 -21.45 -11.64 5.83
C ALA A 450 -21.44 -12.77 6.88
N ILE A 451 -20.65 -13.83 6.68
CA ILE A 451 -20.63 -14.98 7.59
C ILE A 451 -20.19 -14.62 9.03
N PRO A 452 -19.16 -13.79 9.27
CA PRO A 452 -18.75 -13.41 10.63
C PRO A 452 -19.82 -12.56 11.36
N VAL A 453 -20.52 -11.69 10.64
CA VAL A 453 -21.63 -10.90 11.22
C VAL A 453 -22.82 -11.78 11.57
N ILE A 454 -23.16 -12.77 10.72
CA ILE A 454 -24.17 -13.78 11.04
C ILE A 454 -23.75 -14.59 12.28
N ALA A 455 -22.48 -14.96 12.39
CA ALA A 455 -21.97 -15.64 13.57
C ALA A 455 -22.04 -14.77 14.84
N LEU A 456 -21.73 -13.47 14.75
CA LEU A 456 -21.82 -12.53 15.87
C LEU A 456 -23.28 -12.37 16.36
N ALA A 457 -24.22 -12.22 15.44
CA ALA A 457 -25.66 -12.09 15.73
C ALA A 457 -26.28 -13.40 16.25
N ALA A 458 -25.94 -14.54 15.63
CA ALA A 458 -26.37 -15.87 16.08
C ALA A 458 -25.64 -16.36 17.35
N GLY A 459 -24.86 -15.49 18.01
CA GLY A 459 -24.24 -15.77 19.30
C GLY A 459 -23.08 -16.77 19.27
N ALA A 460 -22.32 -16.82 18.19
CA ALA A 460 -20.97 -17.39 18.04
C ALA A 460 -20.74 -18.88 18.42
N ALA A 461 -21.78 -19.66 18.73
CA ALA A 461 -21.66 -21.10 19.05
C ALA A 461 -21.15 -21.96 17.89
N LEU A 462 -21.14 -21.38 16.69
CA LEU A 462 -21.01 -22.01 15.38
C LEU A 462 -19.54 -22.03 14.92
N MET A 463 -18.78 -20.99 15.28
CA MET A 463 -17.43 -20.74 14.77
C MET A 463 -16.36 -21.54 15.51
N LYS A 464 -16.47 -22.87 15.43
CA LYS A 464 -15.29 -23.73 15.58
C LYS A 464 -14.51 -23.71 14.26
N THR A 465 -13.18 -23.77 14.34
CA THR A 465 -12.28 -23.99 13.19
C THR A 465 -12.78 -25.08 12.25
N GLU A 466 -13.26 -26.21 12.80
CA GLU A 466 -13.86 -27.32 12.03
C GLU A 466 -15.07 -26.90 11.18
N PHE A 467 -15.97 -26.06 11.69
CA PHE A 467 -17.13 -25.57 10.94
C PHE A 467 -16.71 -24.64 9.79
N VAL A 468 -15.88 -23.64 10.07
CA VAL A 468 -15.41 -22.68 9.05
C VAL A 468 -14.59 -23.40 7.98
N THR A 469 -13.72 -24.32 8.39
CA THR A 469 -12.90 -25.15 7.49
C THR A 469 -13.78 -26.04 6.59
N ASN A 470 -14.82 -26.67 7.14
CA ASN A 470 -15.75 -27.49 6.34
C ASN A 470 -16.59 -26.63 5.38
N LEU A 471 -17.11 -25.48 5.85
CA LEU A 471 -17.85 -24.50 5.05
C LEU A 471 -17.04 -24.01 3.84
N LEU A 472 -15.73 -23.73 4.02
CA LEU A 472 -14.82 -23.34 2.95
C LEU A 472 -14.48 -24.51 2.00
N LYS A 473 -14.47 -25.75 2.48
CA LYS A 473 -14.16 -26.96 1.70
C LYS A 473 -15.37 -27.57 0.98
N ASP A 474 -16.61 -27.17 1.29
CA ASP A 474 -17.81 -27.72 0.67
C ASP A 474 -18.07 -27.16 -0.74
N ASN A 475 -18.01 -28.06 -1.73
CA ASN A 475 -18.24 -27.76 -3.14
C ASN A 475 -19.70 -27.37 -3.44
N ALA A 476 -20.68 -27.81 -2.63
CA ALA A 476 -22.09 -27.43 -2.80
C ALA A 476 -22.35 -25.97 -2.41
N VAL A 477 -21.58 -25.40 -1.47
CA VAL A 477 -21.63 -23.97 -1.12
C VAL A 477 -21.06 -23.15 -2.28
N TYR A 478 -19.90 -23.55 -2.78
CA TYR A 478 -19.24 -22.91 -3.92
C TYR A 478 -20.14 -22.92 -5.17
N VAL A 479 -20.70 -24.09 -5.53
CA VAL A 479 -21.70 -24.21 -6.62
C VAL A 479 -22.98 -23.42 -6.33
N GLY A 480 -23.40 -23.30 -5.07
CA GLY A 480 -24.55 -22.50 -4.65
C GLY A 480 -24.36 -20.99 -4.86
N ILE A 481 -23.17 -20.47 -4.58
CA ILE A 481 -22.79 -19.07 -4.86
C ILE A 481 -22.76 -18.85 -6.38
N LEU A 482 -22.00 -19.68 -7.11
CA LEU A 482 -21.90 -19.63 -8.57
C LEU A 482 -23.26 -19.71 -9.26
N GLY A 483 -24.19 -20.52 -8.73
CA GLY A 483 -25.52 -20.73 -9.27
C GLY A 483 -26.44 -19.51 -9.19
N VAL A 484 -26.30 -18.64 -8.18
CA VAL A 484 -27.00 -17.35 -8.16
C VAL A 484 -26.29 -16.29 -8.99
N LEU A 485 -24.96 -16.27 -9.04
CA LEU A 485 -24.26 -15.33 -9.92
C LEU A 485 -24.61 -15.56 -11.39
N ALA A 486 -24.76 -16.82 -11.81
CA ALA A 486 -25.26 -17.20 -13.14
C ALA A 486 -26.76 -16.89 -13.38
N ALA A 487 -27.49 -16.40 -12.36
CA ALA A 487 -28.88 -15.96 -12.40
C ALA A 487 -29.05 -14.44 -12.21
N ILE A 488 -27.95 -13.69 -12.14
CA ILE A 488 -27.93 -12.23 -12.27
C ILE A 488 -27.72 -11.93 -13.76
N ASP A 489 -28.45 -10.94 -14.31
CA ASP A 489 -28.28 -10.52 -15.71
C ASP A 489 -26.86 -9.98 -15.93
N ALA A 490 -26.20 -10.37 -17.02
CA ALA A 490 -24.83 -9.96 -17.31
C ALA A 490 -24.66 -8.43 -17.33
N THR A 491 -25.67 -7.68 -17.76
CA THR A 491 -25.66 -6.20 -17.74
C THR A 491 -25.71 -5.62 -16.32
N ILE A 492 -26.31 -6.34 -15.36
CA ILE A 492 -26.29 -5.98 -13.94
C ILE A 492 -24.91 -6.29 -13.33
N ILE A 493 -24.22 -7.33 -13.81
CA ILE A 493 -22.86 -7.69 -13.37
C ILE A 493 -21.83 -6.68 -13.92
N ASP A 494 -21.93 -6.32 -15.20
CA ASP A 494 -21.12 -5.24 -15.79
C ASP A 494 -21.40 -3.91 -15.08
N TYR A 495 -22.68 -3.59 -14.80
CA TYR A 495 -23.04 -2.43 -13.99
C TYR A 495 -22.47 -2.50 -12.57
N ALA A 496 -22.40 -3.68 -11.93
CA ALA A 496 -21.76 -3.87 -10.64
C ALA A 496 -20.24 -3.63 -10.68
N LEU A 497 -19.59 -3.87 -11.83
CA LEU A 497 -18.17 -3.60 -12.10
C LEU A 497 -17.85 -2.21 -12.65
N THR A 498 -18.86 -1.37 -12.94
CA THR A 498 -18.63 0.06 -13.27
C THR A 498 -18.50 0.90 -12.00
N GLY A 499 -17.71 1.98 -12.08
CA GLY A 499 -17.43 2.86 -10.94
C GLY A 499 -16.19 2.48 -10.13
N GLY A 500 -15.95 3.24 -9.06
CA GLY A 500 -14.89 2.98 -8.08
C GLY A 500 -15.32 1.98 -6.98
N VAL A 501 -14.39 1.59 -6.12
CA VAL A 501 -14.57 0.57 -5.04
C VAL A 501 -15.85 0.79 -4.21
N LYS A 502 -16.13 2.05 -3.88
CA LYS A 502 -17.34 2.50 -3.15
C LYS A 502 -18.63 2.12 -3.86
N GLU A 503 -18.69 2.32 -5.17
CA GLU A 503 -19.87 1.99 -5.98
C GLU A 503 -20.02 0.48 -6.13
N VAL A 504 -18.91 -0.24 -6.33
CA VAL A 504 -18.90 -1.71 -6.40
C VAL A 504 -19.45 -2.31 -5.09
N LEU A 505 -18.98 -1.85 -3.93
CA LEU A 505 -19.44 -2.36 -2.63
C LEU A 505 -20.87 -1.93 -2.27
N LEU A 506 -21.30 -0.71 -2.63
CA LEU A 506 -22.70 -0.30 -2.54
C LEU A 506 -23.62 -1.17 -3.42
N LYS A 507 -23.19 -1.53 -4.63
CA LYS A 507 -23.95 -2.43 -5.53
C LYS A 507 -23.99 -3.86 -4.96
N LEU A 508 -22.87 -4.38 -4.46
CA LEU A 508 -22.77 -5.71 -3.84
C LEU A 508 -23.64 -5.90 -2.59
N ALA A 509 -23.81 -4.88 -1.75
CA ALA A 509 -24.66 -4.99 -0.55
C ALA A 509 -26.10 -5.42 -0.90
N ASN A 510 -26.66 -4.87 -1.97
CA ASN A 510 -28.00 -5.22 -2.49
C ASN A 510 -28.06 -6.63 -3.13
N ILE A 511 -26.94 -7.37 -3.19
CA ILE A 511 -26.85 -8.74 -3.72
C ILE A 511 -26.61 -9.74 -2.57
N ILE A 512 -25.77 -9.40 -1.57
CA ILE A 512 -25.33 -10.31 -0.51
C ILE A 512 -26.47 -10.71 0.45
N GLY A 513 -27.24 -9.74 0.98
CA GLY A 513 -28.40 -10.04 1.83
C GLY A 513 -29.40 -11.02 1.17
N PRO A 514 -29.80 -10.80 -0.10
CA PRO A 514 -30.59 -11.74 -0.89
C PRO A 514 -29.91 -13.09 -1.21
N LEU A 515 -28.59 -13.09 -1.48
CA LEU A 515 -27.79 -14.30 -1.76
C LEU A 515 -27.88 -15.32 -0.61
N LEU A 516 -27.78 -14.84 0.63
CA LEU A 516 -27.92 -15.66 1.85
C LEU A 516 -29.25 -16.43 1.91
N TRP A 517 -30.34 -15.86 1.37
CA TRP A 517 -31.68 -16.46 1.48
C TRP A 517 -32.13 -17.24 0.24
N LYS A 518 -31.59 -16.92 -0.94
CA LYS A 518 -32.01 -17.50 -2.24
C LYS A 518 -31.14 -18.70 -2.72
N THR A 519 -30.05 -19.03 -2.03
CA THR A 519 -29.11 -20.10 -2.41
C THR A 519 -29.20 -21.33 -1.50
N GLY A 520 -28.46 -22.39 -1.85
CA GLY A 520 -28.18 -23.52 -0.96
C GLY A 520 -27.46 -23.14 0.34
N LEU A 521 -26.85 -21.94 0.43
CA LEU A 521 -26.26 -21.42 1.66
C LEU A 521 -27.31 -21.28 2.77
N LYS A 522 -28.57 -20.93 2.43
CA LYS A 522 -29.68 -20.96 3.40
C LYS A 522 -29.88 -22.36 3.98
N ALA A 523 -29.91 -23.39 3.14
CA ALA A 523 -30.16 -24.76 3.58
C ALA A 523 -29.05 -25.23 4.53
N MET A 524 -27.78 -24.98 4.20
CA MET A 524 -26.66 -25.28 5.08
C MET A 524 -26.70 -24.47 6.39
N LEU A 525 -26.90 -23.15 6.33
CA LEU A 525 -26.95 -22.32 7.54
C LEU A 525 -28.07 -22.79 8.48
N LEU A 526 -29.18 -23.32 7.96
CA LEU A 526 -30.27 -23.92 8.75
C LEU A 526 -29.95 -25.30 9.37
N GLU A 527 -28.87 -25.98 8.97
CA GLU A 527 -28.42 -27.21 9.65
C GLU A 527 -27.74 -26.90 11.00
N PHE A 528 -27.18 -25.69 11.15
CA PHE A 528 -26.41 -25.27 12.32
C PHE A 528 -27.09 -24.14 13.11
N ILE A 529 -27.80 -23.23 12.44
CA ILE A 529 -28.46 -22.03 12.97
C ILE A 529 -29.98 -22.24 12.96
N ALA A 530 -30.66 -21.94 14.07
CA ALA A 530 -32.12 -21.94 14.09
C ALA A 530 -32.69 -20.83 13.17
N GLN A 531 -33.75 -21.12 12.42
CA GLN A 531 -34.28 -20.24 11.36
C GLN A 531 -34.49 -18.79 11.80
N GLY A 532 -35.12 -18.55 12.96
CA GLY A 532 -35.32 -17.20 13.48
C GLY A 532 -34.02 -16.41 13.73
N ALA A 533 -32.95 -17.09 14.16
CA ALA A 533 -31.65 -16.45 14.39
C ALA A 533 -30.95 -16.05 13.08
N LEU A 534 -31.20 -16.77 11.98
CA LEU A 534 -30.71 -16.38 10.66
C LEU A 534 -31.52 -15.22 10.07
N GLU A 535 -32.84 -15.16 10.33
CA GLU A 535 -33.67 -13.99 9.99
C GLU A 535 -33.24 -12.73 10.78
N GLU A 536 -32.92 -12.88 12.06
CA GLU A 536 -32.44 -11.79 12.93
C GLU A 536 -31.05 -11.29 12.53
N ALA A 537 -30.20 -12.12 11.91
CA ALA A 537 -28.86 -11.73 11.49
C ALA A 537 -28.84 -10.76 10.29
N ILE A 538 -29.79 -10.87 9.36
CA ILE A 538 -29.78 -10.14 8.08
C ILE A 538 -29.63 -8.60 8.23
N PRO A 539 -30.38 -7.91 9.11
CA PRO A 539 -30.24 -6.45 9.29
C PRO A 539 -28.86 -5.97 9.75
N PHE A 540 -28.01 -6.84 10.29
CA PHE A 540 -26.66 -6.49 10.74
C PHE A 540 -25.61 -6.65 9.63
N VAL A 541 -25.87 -7.50 8.62
CA VAL A 541 -24.98 -7.67 7.46
C VAL A 541 -24.92 -6.38 6.64
N ASP A 542 -26.06 -5.76 6.35
CA ASP A 542 -26.09 -4.46 5.65
C ASP A 542 -25.51 -3.32 6.50
N LEU A 543 -25.64 -3.38 7.83
CA LEU A 543 -24.99 -2.43 8.74
C LEU A 543 -23.46 -2.52 8.67
N ALA A 544 -22.90 -3.73 8.61
CA ALA A 544 -21.46 -3.94 8.44
C ALA A 544 -20.98 -3.42 7.07
N LEU A 545 -21.74 -3.64 6.01
CA LEU A 545 -21.44 -3.13 4.67
C LEU A 545 -21.62 -1.60 4.60
N GLU A 546 -22.55 -1.01 5.36
CA GLU A 546 -22.68 0.45 5.52
C GLU A 546 -21.47 1.05 6.26
N ALA A 547 -20.94 0.38 7.29
CA ALA A 547 -19.70 0.76 7.97
C ALA A 547 -18.46 0.65 7.04
N VAL A 548 -18.37 -0.38 6.19
CA VAL A 548 -17.32 -0.48 5.16
C VAL A 548 -17.42 0.67 4.14
N ASN A 549 -18.63 1.06 3.75
CA ASN A 549 -18.82 2.20 2.83
C ASN A 549 -18.54 3.57 3.48
N ALA A 550 -18.73 3.70 4.79
CA ALA A 550 -18.26 4.86 5.56
C ALA A 550 -16.72 4.92 5.55
N ALA A 551 -16.05 3.81 5.88
CA ALA A 551 -14.60 3.68 5.83
C ALA A 551 -13.97 4.06 4.48
N ILE A 552 -14.54 3.63 3.35
CA ILE A 552 -14.03 4.01 2.01
C ILE A 552 -14.08 5.53 1.79
N THR A 553 -15.02 6.25 2.42
CA THR A 553 -15.06 7.71 2.32
C THR A 553 -13.85 8.36 3.03
N ALA A 554 -13.34 7.74 4.10
CA ALA A 554 -12.09 8.16 4.75
C ALA A 554 -10.82 7.67 4.02
N VAL A 555 -10.88 6.56 3.27
CA VAL A 555 -9.83 6.16 2.31
C VAL A 555 -9.67 7.21 1.21
N GLN A 556 -10.78 7.73 0.67
CA GLN A 556 -10.78 8.84 -0.28
C GLN A 556 -10.20 10.14 0.32
N LEU A 557 -10.20 10.27 1.65
CA LEU A 557 -9.52 11.34 2.40
C LEU A 557 -8.10 10.95 2.85
N GLY A 558 -7.63 9.73 2.55
CA GLY A 558 -6.26 9.27 2.80
C GLY A 558 -5.91 8.97 4.26
N GLN A 559 -6.89 8.89 5.17
CA GLN A 559 -6.61 8.95 6.63
C GLN A 559 -6.03 7.66 7.23
N THR A 560 -6.37 6.48 6.70
CA THR A 560 -5.94 5.18 7.26
C THR A 560 -5.67 4.13 6.18
N ILE A 561 -5.09 2.99 6.58
CA ILE A 561 -4.79 1.86 5.69
C ILE A 561 -5.90 0.80 5.70
N PHE A 562 -6.25 0.29 4.52
CA PHE A 562 -7.20 -0.81 4.30
C PHE A 562 -6.64 -1.76 3.24
N GLU A 563 -5.71 -2.61 3.65
CA GLU A 563 -4.93 -3.57 2.83
C GLU A 563 -5.71 -4.16 1.63
N VAL A 564 -6.90 -4.74 1.87
CA VAL A 564 -7.75 -5.38 0.83
C VAL A 564 -8.46 -4.39 -0.11
N LEU A 565 -8.75 -3.16 0.33
CA LEU A 565 -9.54 -2.17 -0.43
C LEU A 565 -8.68 -1.13 -1.17
N GLU A 566 -7.43 -0.92 -0.75
CA GLU A 566 -6.48 0.01 -1.37
C GLU A 566 -5.53 -0.65 -2.39
N ALA A 567 -5.38 -1.97 -2.32
CA ALA A 567 -4.53 -2.75 -3.21
C ALA A 567 -5.03 -2.85 -4.65
N ALA A 568 -4.11 -3.11 -5.58
CA ALA A 568 -4.47 -3.50 -6.95
C ALA A 568 -5.17 -4.89 -6.98
N PRO A 569 -5.99 -5.17 -8.02
CA PRO A 569 -6.74 -6.42 -8.07
C PRO A 569 -6.04 -7.61 -8.78
N ILE A 570 -4.82 -7.51 -9.36
CA ILE A 570 -4.13 -8.55 -10.22
C ILE A 570 -2.55 -8.52 -10.07
N TYR A 571 -1.76 -9.54 -10.56
CA TYR A 571 -0.28 -9.80 -10.33
C TYR A 571 0.46 -10.70 -11.46
N THR A 572 1.80 -10.62 -11.84
CA THR A 572 2.48 -11.23 -13.13
C THR A 572 4.08 -11.51 -13.28
N SER A 573 4.73 -11.92 -14.47
CA SER A 573 6.19 -12.42 -14.70
C SER A 573 6.94 -12.29 -16.15
N THR A 574 8.16 -12.91 -16.51
CA THR A 574 8.93 -13.12 -17.89
C THR A 574 10.54 -13.40 -17.93
N VAL A 575 11.38 -13.43 -19.05
CA VAL A 575 12.92 -13.77 -19.11
C VAL A 575 13.85 -13.27 -20.34
N THR A 576 15.25 -13.25 -20.34
CA THR A 576 16.24 -12.90 -21.51
C THR A 576 17.83 -13.20 -21.36
N ARG A 577 18.79 -13.16 -22.41
CA ARG A 577 20.33 -13.44 -22.42
C ARG A 577 21.27 -12.85 -23.62
N THR A 578 22.67 -12.88 -23.61
CA THR A 578 23.70 -12.19 -24.57
C THR A 578 25.16 -12.84 -24.91
N ILE A 579 26.20 -12.17 -25.57
CA ILE A 579 27.49 -12.76 -26.24
C ILE A 579 29.04 -12.24 -26.10
N ASP A 580 29.81 -11.65 -27.10
CA ASP A 580 31.32 -11.83 -27.40
C ASP A 580 32.36 -10.57 -27.62
N LEU A 581 33.66 -10.67 -28.12
CA LEU A 581 34.86 -9.69 -28.10
C LEU A 581 35.44 -8.94 -29.38
N ASN A 582 35.79 -7.63 -29.29
CA ASN A 582 37.04 -6.94 -29.81
C ASN A 582 37.30 -5.55 -29.15
N ILE A 583 37.72 -4.48 -29.86
CA ILE A 583 38.00 -3.14 -29.26
C ILE A 583 37.79 -1.94 -30.23
N THR A 584 37.18 -0.87 -29.69
CA THR A 584 37.54 0.58 -29.79
C THR A 584 37.30 1.14 -28.39
N LEU A 585 38.19 1.91 -27.76
CA LEU A 585 37.85 2.47 -26.43
C LEU A 585 36.86 3.62 -26.56
N MET A 586 35.81 3.61 -25.75
CA MET A 586 34.82 4.70 -25.65
C MET A 586 34.92 5.35 -24.28
N PRO A 587 34.54 6.65 -24.13
CA PRO A 587 34.11 7.16 -22.83
C PRO A 587 33.01 6.24 -22.27
N ASP A 588 32.76 6.31 -20.96
CA ASP A 588 31.69 5.52 -20.35
C ASP A 588 30.35 5.94 -21.01
N SER A 589 29.67 5.04 -21.72
CA SER A 589 28.45 5.36 -22.49
C SER A 589 27.23 5.56 -21.61
N GLN A 590 27.41 5.38 -20.30
CA GLN A 590 26.47 5.73 -19.25
C GLN A 590 26.63 7.19 -18.80
N PHE A 591 27.85 7.77 -18.86
CA PHE A 591 28.15 9.13 -18.39
C PHE A 591 28.55 10.11 -19.50
N HIS A 592 28.91 9.60 -20.69
CA HIS A 592 29.42 10.34 -21.85
C HIS A 592 30.81 10.99 -21.66
N TYR A 593 31.53 10.62 -20.59
CA TYR A 593 32.93 11.02 -20.35
C TYR A 593 33.80 9.88 -19.79
N PHE A 594 35.10 9.98 -20.02
CA PHE A 594 36.13 9.23 -19.27
C PHE A 594 36.25 9.77 -17.84
N PRO A 595 36.75 8.98 -16.87
CA PRO A 595 36.68 9.34 -15.45
C PRO A 595 37.36 10.67 -15.16
N MET A 596 36.65 11.58 -14.48
CA MET A 596 37.06 12.99 -14.32
C MET A 596 38.37 13.16 -13.52
N GLN A 597 38.76 12.14 -12.74
CA GLN A 597 40.00 12.10 -11.96
C GLN A 597 41.21 11.48 -12.70
N ALA A 598 41.06 10.98 -13.95
CA ALA A 598 42.08 10.19 -14.65
C ALA A 598 43.08 11.01 -15.49
N THR A 599 44.32 10.51 -15.64
CA THR A 599 45.40 11.15 -16.42
C THR A 599 46.23 10.21 -17.30
N HIS A 600 46.13 8.88 -17.19
CA HIS A 600 46.80 7.94 -18.13
C HIS A 600 46.16 6.54 -18.17
N TYR A 601 46.47 5.71 -19.19
CA TYR A 601 45.82 4.40 -19.38
C TYR A 601 46.68 3.29 -20.02
N VAL A 602 46.29 2.01 -19.78
CA VAL A 602 46.99 0.78 -20.21
C VAL A 602 45.98 -0.25 -20.77
N VAL A 603 46.33 -1.01 -21.82
CA VAL A 603 45.45 -2.02 -22.46
C VAL A 603 46.16 -3.38 -22.64
N THR A 604 45.46 -4.50 -22.40
CA THR A 604 45.98 -5.89 -22.31
C THR A 604 44.95 -6.93 -22.84
N VAL A 605 45.39 -8.09 -23.36
CA VAL A 605 44.50 -9.20 -23.84
C VAL A 605 44.91 -10.58 -23.31
N SER A 606 43.97 -11.37 -22.80
CA SER A 606 44.18 -12.66 -22.12
C SER A 606 43.30 -13.80 -22.68
N TYR A 607 43.71 -15.04 -22.43
CA TYR A 607 43.03 -16.29 -22.85
C TYR A 607 42.88 -17.28 -21.68
N ASP A 608 41.94 -18.21 -21.78
CA ASP A 608 41.68 -19.27 -20.80
C ASP A 608 42.65 -20.48 -20.86
N SER A 609 43.72 -20.37 -21.66
CA SER A 609 44.77 -21.39 -21.85
C SER A 609 46.17 -20.77 -21.80
N GLN A 610 47.22 -21.60 -21.65
CA GLN A 610 48.60 -21.13 -21.44
C GLN A 610 49.23 -20.51 -22.70
N VAL A 611 49.04 -19.21 -22.89
CA VAL A 611 49.63 -18.38 -23.95
C VAL A 611 50.15 -17.06 -23.34
N THR A 612 51.24 -16.51 -23.91
CA THR A 612 51.83 -15.25 -23.44
C THR A 612 51.03 -14.01 -23.89
N VAL A 613 50.85 -13.04 -22.98
CA VAL A 613 49.90 -11.92 -23.07
C VAL A 613 50.52 -10.63 -23.64
N PRO A 614 49.89 -9.96 -24.64
CA PRO A 614 50.29 -8.63 -25.11
C PRO A 614 49.67 -7.47 -24.29
N SER A 615 50.41 -6.36 -24.13
CA SER A 615 49.93 -5.13 -23.47
C SER A 615 50.64 -3.84 -23.97
N LYS A 616 50.06 -2.65 -23.74
CA LYS A 616 50.61 -1.31 -24.10
C LYS A 616 50.03 -0.15 -23.27
N THR A 617 50.78 0.95 -23.10
CA THR A 617 50.46 2.13 -22.25
C THR A 617 50.39 3.45 -23.05
N PHE A 618 49.57 4.40 -22.57
CA PHE A 618 49.22 5.70 -23.19
C PHE A 618 48.85 6.77 -22.11
N SER A 619 48.58 8.03 -22.50
CA SER A 619 48.30 9.18 -21.59
C SER A 619 46.98 9.89 -21.92
N LEU A 620 46.44 10.68 -20.97
CA LEU A 620 45.15 11.38 -21.05
C LEU A 620 45.25 12.85 -20.54
N SER A 621 44.37 13.74 -21.01
CA SER A 621 44.22 15.13 -20.53
C SER A 621 43.32 15.25 -19.30
N GLN A 622 43.51 16.26 -18.45
CA GLN A 622 42.63 16.55 -17.31
C GLN A 622 41.28 17.16 -17.76
N GLY A 623 40.20 16.86 -17.02
CA GLY A 623 38.85 17.39 -17.24
C GLY A 623 37.88 16.40 -17.91
N THR A 624 36.72 16.89 -18.35
CA THR A 624 35.69 16.08 -19.02
C THR A 624 36.15 15.72 -20.44
N ASN A 625 36.65 14.49 -20.63
CA ASN A 625 37.10 13.98 -21.94
C ASN A 625 36.02 13.04 -22.51
N ASN A 626 35.57 13.28 -23.75
CA ASN A 626 34.41 12.57 -24.34
C ASN A 626 34.63 11.97 -25.75
N GLN A 627 35.89 11.78 -26.18
CA GLN A 627 36.23 11.40 -27.58
C GLN A 627 36.77 9.96 -27.72
N PRO A 628 36.25 9.11 -28.62
CA PRO A 628 36.69 7.70 -28.81
C PRO A 628 38.16 7.47 -29.20
N ILE A 629 38.70 6.29 -28.88
CA ILE A 629 40.11 5.91 -29.08
C ILE A 629 40.26 4.47 -29.66
N PRO A 630 40.53 4.28 -30.97
CA PRO A 630 40.53 2.96 -31.61
C PRO A 630 41.81 2.12 -31.37
N ILE A 631 41.66 0.80 -31.22
CA ILE A 631 42.74 -0.19 -30.97
C ILE A 631 42.40 -1.51 -31.70
N SER A 632 43.37 -2.28 -32.19
CA SER A 632 43.07 -3.57 -32.86
C SER A 632 44.01 -4.72 -32.49
N PHE A 633 43.42 -5.92 -32.38
CA PHE A 633 44.10 -7.22 -32.30
C PHE A 633 43.52 -8.14 -33.41
N LYS A 634 44.24 -9.21 -33.77
CA LYS A 634 43.84 -10.12 -34.88
C LYS A 634 44.00 -11.59 -34.53
N GLY A 635 43.06 -12.42 -35.01
CA GLY A 635 43.14 -13.87 -34.98
C GLY A 635 42.96 -14.46 -33.57
N VAL A 636 41.77 -14.27 -32.99
CA VAL A 636 41.47 -14.66 -31.62
C VAL A 636 40.69 -16.00 -31.58
N PRO A 637 41.16 -17.04 -30.86
CA PRO A 637 40.64 -18.42 -30.98
C PRO A 637 39.21 -18.62 -30.45
N GLY A 638 38.29 -19.02 -31.34
CA GLY A 638 36.89 -19.28 -31.04
C GLY A 638 36.60 -20.68 -30.51
N GLY A 639 35.80 -20.74 -29.45
CA GLY A 639 35.67 -21.92 -28.60
C GLY A 639 36.74 -21.91 -27.51
N GLY A 640 36.33 -22.03 -26.25
CA GLY A 640 37.05 -21.35 -25.17
C GLY A 640 36.65 -19.89 -25.10
N LYS A 641 37.31 -19.12 -24.25
CA LYS A 641 37.00 -17.71 -23.95
C LYS A 641 38.27 -16.85 -23.88
N LEU A 642 38.11 -15.58 -24.20
CA LEU A 642 39.16 -14.55 -24.21
C LEU A 642 38.74 -13.29 -23.44
N LYS A 643 39.67 -12.37 -23.17
CA LYS A 643 39.34 -11.16 -22.41
C LYS A 643 40.27 -9.99 -22.68
N VAL A 644 39.73 -8.79 -22.89
CA VAL A 644 40.50 -7.54 -22.91
C VAL A 644 40.37 -6.82 -21.58
N THR A 645 41.40 -6.07 -21.19
CA THR A 645 41.33 -5.14 -20.06
C THR A 645 42.07 -3.85 -20.41
N ALA A 646 41.36 -2.73 -20.31
CA ALA A 646 41.85 -1.37 -20.32
C ALA A 646 41.74 -0.78 -18.89
N ILE A 647 42.74 -0.05 -18.41
CA ILE A 647 42.79 0.52 -17.06
C ILE A 647 43.23 1.97 -17.14
N PHE A 648 42.50 2.88 -16.49
CA PHE A 648 42.73 4.32 -16.41
C PHE A 648 43.11 4.69 -14.97
N TYR A 649 44.10 5.57 -14.81
CA TYR A 649 44.71 5.92 -13.53
C TYR A 649 44.71 7.44 -13.30
N ALA A 650 44.50 7.86 -12.05
CA ALA A 650 44.67 9.23 -11.56
C ALA A 650 46.16 9.54 -11.24
N ASP A 651 46.49 10.82 -11.05
CA ASP A 651 47.88 11.27 -10.78
C ASP A 651 48.47 10.71 -9.47
N ASN A 652 47.63 10.36 -8.50
CA ASN A 652 48.08 9.69 -7.27
C ASN A 652 48.35 8.17 -7.47
N GLY A 653 47.92 7.59 -8.59
CA GLY A 653 48.03 6.16 -8.90
C GLY A 653 46.76 5.34 -8.64
N TRP A 654 45.66 5.95 -8.17
CA TRP A 654 44.36 5.29 -8.03
C TRP A 654 43.79 4.90 -9.40
N VAL A 655 43.17 3.72 -9.50
CA VAL A 655 42.45 3.28 -10.71
C VAL A 655 41.11 4.00 -10.78
N ALA A 656 41.04 5.03 -11.61
CA ALA A 656 39.87 5.89 -11.79
C ALA A 656 38.88 5.33 -12.83
N GLY A 657 39.30 4.42 -13.72
CA GLY A 657 38.41 3.79 -14.70
C GLY A 657 38.94 2.47 -15.22
N ARG A 658 38.05 1.62 -15.73
CA ARG A 658 38.42 0.29 -16.23
C ARG A 658 37.41 -0.25 -17.24
N GLY A 659 37.85 -0.44 -18.49
CA GLY A 659 37.13 -1.26 -19.45
C GLY A 659 37.56 -2.72 -19.33
N VAL A 660 36.63 -3.66 -19.17
CA VAL A 660 36.91 -5.10 -19.23
C VAL A 660 35.84 -5.72 -20.10
N THR A 661 36.25 -6.39 -21.18
CA THR A 661 35.30 -7.24 -21.91
C THR A 661 35.03 -8.47 -21.08
N ASP A 662 33.90 -9.13 -21.28
CA ASP A 662 33.66 -10.39 -20.57
C ASP A 662 34.67 -11.48 -20.98
N TRP A 663 34.62 -12.64 -20.32
CA TRP A 663 35.24 -13.85 -20.86
C TRP A 663 34.42 -14.33 -22.07
N THR A 664 34.73 -13.78 -23.23
CA THR A 664 33.87 -13.74 -24.40
C THR A 664 34.15 -14.93 -25.36
N PRO A 665 33.12 -15.65 -25.90
CA PRO A 665 33.33 -16.90 -26.64
C PRO A 665 33.62 -16.66 -28.14
N ALA A 666 34.90 -16.64 -28.52
CA ALA A 666 35.44 -15.86 -29.66
C ALA A 666 35.02 -16.25 -31.10
N LEU A 667 33.73 -16.12 -31.43
CA LEU A 667 33.20 -16.32 -32.78
C LEU A 667 32.80 -14.97 -33.41
N GLY A 668 33.21 -14.75 -34.65
CA GLY A 668 33.06 -13.44 -35.29
C GLY A 668 31.62 -13.00 -35.57
N THR A 669 31.32 -11.72 -35.33
CA THR A 669 30.07 -11.06 -35.79
C THR A 669 30.21 -10.40 -37.15
N ASP A 670 31.43 -10.06 -37.57
CA ASP A 670 31.79 -9.62 -38.92
C ASP A 670 32.76 -10.65 -39.55
N GLY A 671 32.17 -11.66 -40.19
CA GLY A 671 32.87 -12.76 -40.85
C GLY A 671 33.66 -13.66 -39.88
N SER A 672 34.92 -13.32 -39.63
CA SER A 672 35.83 -14.03 -38.69
C SER A 672 36.48 -13.08 -37.68
N THR A 673 35.80 -11.97 -37.42
CA THR A 673 36.16 -10.92 -36.46
C THR A 673 34.88 -10.64 -35.68
N LEU A 674 34.86 -10.72 -34.34
CA LEU A 674 33.89 -9.87 -33.65
C LEU A 674 34.49 -8.46 -33.67
N VAL A 675 33.63 -7.46 -33.75
CA VAL A 675 33.99 -6.06 -33.49
C VAL A 675 33.25 -5.72 -32.20
N ILE A 676 33.95 -5.42 -31.09
CA ILE A 676 33.35 -4.58 -30.06
C ILE A 676 33.67 -3.15 -30.53
N PRO A 677 32.69 -2.44 -31.12
CA PRO A 677 32.89 -1.06 -31.56
C PRO A 677 32.98 -0.08 -30.39
N GLY A 678 32.78 -0.55 -29.15
CA GLY A 678 33.01 0.22 -27.93
C GLY A 678 33.36 -0.66 -26.72
N LEU A 679 34.65 -0.84 -26.44
CA LEU A 679 35.15 -1.18 -25.11
C LEU A 679 35.05 0.09 -24.27
N GLU A 680 33.85 0.28 -23.76
CA GLU A 680 33.50 1.27 -22.77
C GLU A 680 34.49 1.24 -21.59
N ILE A 681 35.01 2.41 -21.23
CA ILE A 681 35.85 2.57 -20.04
C ILE A 681 34.95 2.90 -18.87
N LYS A 682 34.54 1.90 -18.08
CA LYS A 682 33.67 2.13 -16.93
C LYS A 682 34.35 2.98 -15.86
N ASN A 683 33.69 4.03 -15.41
CA ASN A 683 34.17 4.89 -14.32
C ASN A 683 34.26 4.07 -13.01
N SER A 684 35.35 4.24 -12.26
CA SER A 684 35.56 3.57 -10.98
C SER A 684 35.11 4.47 -9.84
N LEU A 685 34.28 3.94 -8.95
CA LEU A 685 33.65 4.71 -7.89
C LEU A 685 34.64 5.09 -6.78
N PRO A 686 34.81 6.37 -6.42
CA PRO A 686 35.63 6.75 -5.27
C PRO A 686 35.03 6.14 -3.99
N PRO A 687 35.80 5.36 -3.19
CA PRO A 687 35.33 4.82 -1.91
C PRO A 687 34.92 5.95 -0.95
N LEU A 688 33.76 5.79 -0.33
CA LEU A 688 33.27 6.70 0.71
C LEU A 688 33.85 6.26 2.05
N THR A 689 34.24 7.24 2.87
CA THR A 689 34.93 7.07 4.14
C THR A 689 34.52 8.18 5.11
N LYS A 690 34.93 8.10 6.38
CA LYS A 690 34.73 9.20 7.35
C LYS A 690 35.48 10.50 7.01
N SER A 691 36.34 10.48 5.99
CA SER A 691 37.03 11.64 5.41
C SER A 691 36.46 12.10 4.05
N SER A 692 35.38 11.48 3.58
CA SER A 692 34.71 11.84 2.31
C SER A 692 33.70 12.97 2.49
N VAL A 693 34.15 14.09 3.08
CA VAL A 693 33.40 15.35 3.08
C VAL A 693 33.37 15.87 1.64
N TYR A 694 32.21 16.33 1.18
CA TYR A 694 32.04 16.74 -0.22
C TYR A 694 32.57 18.16 -0.47
N GLU A 695 33.22 18.36 -1.60
CA GLU A 695 33.76 19.65 -2.06
C GLU A 695 32.91 20.20 -3.20
N HIS A 696 32.53 21.49 -3.14
CA HIS A 696 31.81 22.18 -4.21
C HIS A 696 32.74 22.46 -5.40
N VAL A 697 32.30 22.10 -6.61
CA VAL A 697 33.12 22.14 -7.83
C VAL A 697 32.67 23.23 -8.81
N GLU A 698 31.36 23.31 -9.08
CA GLU A 698 30.79 24.30 -9.99
C GLU A 698 29.30 24.55 -9.69
N LYS A 699 28.78 25.67 -10.19
CA LYS A 699 27.38 26.05 -10.03
C LYS A 699 26.78 26.44 -11.37
N LEU A 700 25.51 26.07 -11.60
CA LEU A 700 24.75 26.49 -12.77
C LEU A 700 24.39 27.97 -12.62
N VAL A 701 24.75 28.76 -13.63
CA VAL A 701 24.45 30.20 -13.72
C VAL A 701 23.94 30.53 -15.12
N TYR A 702 23.13 31.58 -15.24
CA TYR A 702 22.67 32.09 -16.53
C TYR A 702 23.52 33.30 -16.93
N GLU A 703 24.48 33.08 -17.83
CA GLU A 703 25.46 34.09 -18.27
C GLU A 703 25.50 34.18 -19.80
N GLY A 704 25.61 35.40 -20.34
CA GLY A 704 25.71 35.61 -21.79
C GLY A 704 24.47 35.22 -22.62
N GLY A 705 23.33 34.89 -21.98
CA GLY A 705 22.11 34.40 -22.64
C GLY A 705 22.02 32.87 -22.75
N ALA A 706 22.80 32.14 -21.96
CA ALA A 706 22.78 30.67 -21.89
C ALA A 706 23.04 30.17 -20.46
N HIS A 707 22.59 28.95 -20.16
CA HIS A 707 22.97 28.25 -18.94
C HIS A 707 24.42 27.74 -19.04
N VAL A 708 25.23 27.95 -18.00
CA VAL A 708 26.66 27.63 -17.94
C VAL A 708 27.02 27.02 -16.58
N TRP A 709 27.84 25.97 -16.56
CA TRP A 709 28.48 25.48 -15.33
C TRP A 709 29.73 26.33 -15.03
N ASN A 710 29.75 27.03 -13.89
CA ASN A 710 30.80 27.99 -13.53
C ASN A 710 31.67 27.47 -12.36
N LYS A 711 32.89 27.01 -12.70
CA LYS A 711 33.94 26.54 -11.76
C LYS A 711 34.56 27.63 -10.88
N GLY A 712 34.29 28.90 -11.17
CA GLY A 712 34.75 30.03 -10.37
C GLY A 712 33.68 30.61 -9.44
N ALA A 713 32.46 30.06 -9.45
CA ALA A 713 31.36 30.57 -8.65
C ALA A 713 31.55 30.25 -7.15
N PRO A 714 31.25 31.20 -6.23
CA PRO A 714 31.22 30.90 -4.81
C PRO A 714 30.02 30.03 -4.44
N LEU A 715 30.15 29.34 -3.30
CA LEU A 715 29.05 28.63 -2.63
C LEU A 715 27.78 29.49 -2.55
N PRO A 716 26.58 28.93 -2.76
CA PRO A 716 25.33 29.61 -2.42
C PRO A 716 25.29 29.98 -0.94
N THR A 717 24.71 31.13 -0.63
CA THR A 717 24.47 31.57 0.76
C THR A 717 23.01 31.89 1.05
N ALA A 718 22.10 31.51 0.14
CA ALA A 718 20.66 31.66 0.32
C ALA A 718 20.07 30.40 0.98
N THR A 719 19.08 30.61 1.82
CA THR A 719 18.42 29.62 2.69
C THR A 719 16.91 29.65 2.50
N ALA A 720 16.18 28.68 3.08
CA ALA A 720 14.72 28.60 3.00
C ALA A 720 14.00 29.87 3.50
N THR A 721 14.64 30.64 4.38
CA THR A 721 14.11 31.88 4.97
C THR A 721 14.54 33.16 4.22
N SER A 722 15.40 33.05 3.19
CA SER A 722 16.07 34.21 2.58
C SER A 722 15.16 35.17 1.77
N GLY A 723 13.91 34.80 1.50
CA GLY A 723 12.86 35.69 0.95
C GLY A 723 13.10 36.17 -0.49
N SER A 724 12.56 35.46 -1.47
CA SER A 724 12.74 35.77 -2.90
C SER A 724 11.48 35.47 -3.73
N ASP A 725 11.56 35.63 -5.05
CA ASP A 725 10.53 35.14 -5.98
C ASP A 725 10.42 33.61 -6.01
N LEU A 726 11.41 32.87 -5.51
CA LEU A 726 11.33 31.42 -5.29
C LEU A 726 10.59 31.14 -3.97
N LEU A 727 9.55 30.31 -4.04
CA LEU A 727 8.64 30.03 -2.92
C LEU A 727 8.74 28.59 -2.41
N SER A 728 9.02 27.63 -3.31
CA SER A 728 9.20 26.22 -2.99
C SER A 728 10.10 25.55 -4.01
N LEU A 729 10.92 24.60 -3.58
CA LEU A 729 11.65 23.67 -4.46
C LEU A 729 10.90 22.33 -4.40
N THR A 730 10.60 21.68 -5.53
CA THR A 730 9.71 20.50 -5.53
C THR A 730 10.39 19.21 -5.95
N SER A 731 11.22 19.20 -7.00
CA SER A 731 12.07 18.04 -7.31
C SER A 731 13.33 18.42 -8.08
N ILE A 732 14.34 17.52 -8.02
CA ILE A 732 15.50 17.49 -8.90
C ILE A 732 15.76 16.02 -9.27
N THR A 733 16.16 15.75 -10.50
CA THR A 733 16.35 14.39 -11.03
C THR A 733 17.40 14.42 -12.14
N LEU A 734 18.17 13.35 -12.32
CA LEU A 734 19.09 13.23 -13.45
C LEU A 734 18.90 11.94 -14.25
N ALA A 735 19.16 12.02 -15.55
CA ALA A 735 19.18 10.89 -16.47
C ALA A 735 20.61 10.77 -17.02
N GLN A 736 21.33 9.70 -16.66
CA GLN A 736 22.77 9.66 -16.91
C GLN A 736 23.09 9.54 -18.42
N GLY A 737 22.41 8.64 -19.14
CA GLY A 737 22.60 8.42 -20.58
C GLY A 737 22.20 9.62 -21.47
N PRO A 738 21.05 10.28 -21.25
CA PRO A 738 20.73 11.53 -21.94
C PRO A 738 21.55 12.74 -21.44
N ALA A 739 22.50 12.52 -20.51
CA ALA A 739 23.31 13.53 -19.84
C ALA A 739 22.51 14.79 -19.45
N SER A 740 21.37 14.57 -18.79
CA SER A 740 20.31 15.55 -18.57
C SER A 740 19.94 15.65 -17.09
N ILE A 741 19.59 16.86 -16.64
CA ILE A 741 19.16 17.16 -15.27
C ILE A 741 17.89 18.02 -15.29
N GLY A 742 16.84 17.47 -14.71
CA GLY A 742 15.51 18.06 -14.63
C GLY A 742 15.23 18.56 -13.22
N TYR A 743 14.53 19.69 -13.10
CA TYR A 743 14.20 20.31 -11.82
C TYR A 743 12.89 21.09 -11.87
N ALA A 744 12.29 21.26 -10.70
CA ALA A 744 10.96 21.84 -10.53
C ALA A 744 10.87 22.72 -9.27
N TRP A 745 10.12 23.82 -9.38
CA TRP A 745 9.97 24.81 -8.31
C TRP A 745 8.66 25.59 -8.44
N GLN A 746 8.32 26.34 -7.39
CA GLN A 746 7.27 27.35 -7.39
C GLN A 746 7.89 28.73 -7.34
N ALA A 747 7.40 29.66 -8.19
CA ALA A 747 7.82 31.05 -8.15
C ALA A 747 6.70 32.03 -8.55
N THR A 748 6.83 33.27 -8.09
CA THR A 748 6.13 34.44 -8.65
C THR A 748 6.84 34.95 -9.91
N HIS A 749 6.19 35.86 -10.64
CA HIS A 749 6.72 36.57 -11.81
C HIS A 749 7.22 35.70 -12.98
N LEU A 750 6.85 34.41 -13.05
CA LEU A 750 7.20 33.51 -14.16
C LEU A 750 6.69 33.99 -15.54
N ASN A 751 5.62 34.80 -15.59
CA ASN A 751 5.11 35.45 -16.81
C ASN A 751 4.75 34.48 -17.95
N ILE A 752 4.20 33.32 -17.60
CA ILE A 752 3.75 32.24 -18.49
C ILE A 752 2.24 31.99 -18.32
N PRO A 753 1.54 31.37 -19.28
CA PRO A 753 0.12 31.03 -19.16
C PRO A 753 -0.17 30.14 -17.95
N GLU A 754 -1.27 30.43 -17.25
CA GLU A 754 -1.71 29.67 -16.09
C GLU A 754 -2.48 28.39 -16.52
N ASN A 755 -2.01 27.22 -16.12
CA ASN A 755 -2.56 25.86 -16.32
C ASN A 755 -2.73 25.38 -17.78
N LEU A 756 -3.11 26.24 -18.72
CA LEU A 756 -3.36 25.92 -20.13
C LEU A 756 -2.70 26.99 -21.01
N SER A 757 -2.04 26.59 -22.10
CA SER A 757 -1.33 27.50 -23.01
C SER A 757 -2.22 28.52 -23.74
N THR A 758 -3.55 28.36 -23.67
CA THR A 758 -4.54 29.33 -24.16
C THR A 758 -4.89 30.44 -23.17
N ASN A 759 -4.51 30.32 -21.90
CA ASN A 759 -4.88 31.26 -20.85
C ASN A 759 -3.99 32.52 -20.87
N PRO A 760 -4.41 33.63 -20.22
CA PRO A 760 -3.54 34.78 -20.01
C PRO A 760 -2.25 34.38 -19.27
N ARG A 761 -1.15 35.10 -19.55
CA ARG A 761 0.08 35.00 -18.75
C ARG A 761 -0.19 35.54 -17.35
N SER A 762 0.22 34.81 -16.31
CA SER A 762 0.18 35.28 -14.92
C SER A 762 1.58 35.57 -14.36
N VAL A 763 1.61 36.42 -13.34
CA VAL A 763 2.76 36.69 -12.47
C VAL A 763 2.55 36.18 -11.04
N ASP A 764 1.40 35.55 -10.76
CA ASP A 764 1.09 34.90 -9.49
C ASP A 764 1.98 33.67 -9.25
N ALA A 765 1.95 33.15 -8.02
CA ALA A 765 2.74 32.00 -7.59
C ALA A 765 2.32 30.70 -8.32
N MET A 766 3.13 30.24 -9.27
CA MET A 766 2.88 29.02 -10.05
C MET A 766 4.06 28.04 -9.96
N TYR A 767 3.76 26.75 -10.11
CA TYR A 767 4.74 25.68 -10.23
C TYR A 767 5.20 25.54 -11.70
N THR A 768 6.48 25.27 -11.92
CA THR A 768 7.07 25.06 -13.26
C THR A 768 8.19 24.03 -13.19
N VAL A 769 8.53 23.44 -14.35
CA VAL A 769 9.60 22.44 -14.49
C VAL A 769 10.47 22.75 -15.70
N GLN A 770 11.74 22.35 -15.70
CA GLN A 770 12.59 22.35 -16.90
C GLN A 770 13.72 21.32 -16.85
N ASN A 771 14.37 21.10 -18.00
CA ASN A 771 15.60 20.31 -18.15
C ASN A 771 16.77 21.20 -18.63
N VAL A 772 18.01 20.85 -18.28
CA VAL A 772 19.26 21.27 -18.94
C VAL A 772 20.23 20.10 -19.04
N SER A 773 21.37 20.25 -19.74
CA SER A 773 22.39 19.20 -19.81
C SER A 773 23.40 19.25 -18.66
N LEU A 774 23.82 18.08 -18.20
CA LEU A 774 24.97 17.87 -17.30
C LEU A 774 26.32 18.20 -17.98
N LEU A 775 26.35 18.33 -19.31
CA LEU A 775 27.56 18.57 -20.10
C LEU A 775 27.66 20.04 -20.53
N ALA A 776 28.85 20.47 -20.94
CA ALA A 776 29.07 21.81 -21.47
C ALA A 776 28.79 21.86 -22.99
N PRO A 777 27.90 22.75 -23.49
CA PRO A 777 27.09 23.73 -22.75
C PRO A 777 25.75 23.16 -22.25
N PRO A 778 25.32 23.46 -21.00
CA PRO A 778 24.03 23.00 -20.45
C PRO A 778 22.82 23.35 -21.32
N GLU A 779 22.89 24.51 -21.96
CA GLU A 779 21.93 25.09 -22.91
C GLU A 779 21.53 24.16 -24.09
N GLN A 780 22.31 23.13 -24.39
CA GLN A 780 22.03 22.19 -25.49
C GLN A 780 20.74 21.37 -25.28
N ALA A 781 20.45 21.01 -24.02
CA ALA A 781 19.25 20.26 -23.63
C ALA A 781 18.25 21.11 -22.83
N TYR A 782 18.29 22.44 -22.99
CA TYR A 782 17.36 23.35 -22.32
C TYR A 782 15.92 23.14 -22.82
N GLN A 783 15.03 22.66 -21.92
CA GLN A 783 13.62 22.41 -22.20
C GLN A 783 12.73 23.01 -21.09
N PRO A 784 12.25 24.25 -21.23
CA PRO A 784 11.28 24.83 -20.30
C PRO A 784 9.86 24.30 -20.56
N LEU A 785 9.03 24.29 -19.52
CA LEU A 785 7.58 24.10 -19.62
C LEU A 785 6.87 25.35 -20.19
N ASP A 786 5.84 25.14 -21.01
CA ASP A 786 5.08 26.20 -21.69
C ASP A 786 3.97 26.88 -20.85
N VAL A 787 3.66 26.34 -19.66
CA VAL A 787 2.66 26.84 -18.69
C VAL A 787 3.22 26.83 -17.26
N GLY A 788 2.52 27.54 -16.35
CA GLY A 788 2.70 27.41 -14.91
C GLY A 788 1.46 26.79 -14.27
N TYR A 789 1.63 25.86 -13.34
CA TYR A 789 0.52 25.16 -12.66
C TYR A 789 0.13 25.80 -11.33
N THR A 790 -1.15 25.75 -10.98
CA THR A 790 -1.62 26.11 -9.62
C THR A 790 -1.48 24.94 -8.63
N GLY A 791 -1.61 23.70 -9.10
CA GLY A 791 -1.28 22.49 -8.34
C GLY A 791 0.23 22.20 -8.32
N LYS A 792 0.71 21.51 -7.27
CA LYS A 792 2.13 21.10 -7.14
C LYS A 792 2.53 20.28 -8.37
N SER A 793 3.70 20.59 -8.93
CA SER A 793 4.27 19.90 -10.10
C SER A 793 5.74 19.55 -9.84
N GLY A 794 6.24 18.58 -10.59
CA GLY A 794 7.56 17.99 -10.44
C GLY A 794 7.99 17.24 -11.70
N ILE A 795 9.22 16.71 -11.68
CA ILE A 795 9.84 16.01 -12.80
C ILE A 795 10.73 14.87 -12.27
N CYS A 796 10.61 13.68 -12.87
CA CYS A 796 11.32 12.46 -12.47
C CYS A 796 11.82 11.66 -13.70
N TYR A 797 13.08 11.22 -13.69
CA TYR A 797 13.73 10.52 -14.80
C TYR A 797 14.17 9.10 -14.45
N ASP A 798 14.41 8.31 -15.49
CA ASP A 798 15.13 7.05 -15.39
C ASP A 798 16.63 7.36 -15.26
N LEU A 799 17.21 7.09 -14.09
CA LEU A 799 18.63 7.33 -13.82
C LEU A 799 19.54 6.60 -14.83
N VAL A 800 19.09 5.45 -15.35
CA VAL A 800 19.78 4.64 -16.37
C VAL A 800 19.09 4.71 -17.74
N SER A 801 18.37 5.81 -18.01
CA SER A 801 17.70 6.05 -19.31
C SER A 801 18.68 5.86 -20.49
N PRO A 802 18.25 5.23 -21.60
CA PRO A 802 19.09 5.12 -22.80
C PRO A 802 19.48 6.51 -23.37
N PRO A 803 20.68 6.69 -23.97
CA PRO A 803 21.15 7.99 -24.46
C PRO A 803 20.31 8.66 -25.56
N ASP A 804 19.44 7.91 -26.23
CA ASP A 804 18.45 8.45 -27.18
C ASP A 804 17.25 9.13 -26.49
N GLY A 805 17.20 9.12 -25.15
CA GLY A 805 16.13 9.71 -24.34
C GLY A 805 14.78 8.99 -24.43
N SER A 806 14.73 7.83 -25.10
CA SER A 806 13.52 7.02 -25.25
C SER A 806 13.01 6.45 -23.91
N GLY A 807 13.88 6.32 -22.91
CA GLY A 807 13.59 5.76 -21.59
C GLY A 807 12.50 6.49 -20.81
N ARG A 808 12.09 5.89 -19.70
CA ARG A 808 10.97 6.36 -18.88
C ARG A 808 11.35 7.70 -18.21
N ASN A 809 10.84 8.81 -18.71
CA ASN A 809 11.16 10.16 -18.22
C ASN A 809 9.85 10.94 -18.22
N PHE A 810 9.46 11.57 -17.11
CA PHE A 810 8.12 12.14 -16.94
C PHE A 810 8.11 13.45 -16.14
N PHE A 811 7.08 14.25 -16.37
CA PHE A 811 6.69 15.34 -15.47
C PHE A 811 5.23 15.17 -15.03
N LEU A 812 4.88 15.74 -13.87
CA LEU A 812 3.52 15.75 -13.34
C LEU A 812 2.77 16.98 -13.84
N ASP A 813 1.76 16.76 -14.66
CA ASP A 813 0.77 17.76 -15.05
C ASP A 813 -0.12 18.08 -13.85
N GLY A 814 0.15 19.22 -13.21
CA GLY A 814 -0.49 19.66 -11.97
C GLY A 814 -1.92 20.18 -12.16
N TYR A 815 -2.44 20.19 -13.40
CA TYR A 815 -3.81 20.60 -13.69
C TYR A 815 -4.80 19.43 -13.50
N PRO A 816 -5.81 19.56 -12.62
CA PRO A 816 -6.73 18.47 -12.33
C PRO A 816 -7.78 18.28 -13.42
N ILE A 817 -7.92 17.06 -13.94
CA ILE A 817 -8.89 16.67 -14.97
C ILE A 817 -9.95 15.76 -14.35
N ALA A 818 -11.22 16.16 -14.45
CA ALA A 818 -12.37 15.38 -13.99
C ALA A 818 -12.73 14.24 -14.95
N THR A 819 -13.11 13.07 -14.43
CA THR A 819 -13.47 11.90 -15.26
C THR A 819 -14.79 12.04 -16.02
N SER A 820 -15.67 12.95 -15.60
CA SER A 820 -16.94 13.25 -16.26
C SER A 820 -17.37 14.70 -15.99
N SER A 821 -18.48 15.12 -16.58
CA SER A 821 -19.10 16.43 -16.33
C SER A 821 -20.06 16.42 -15.13
N GLU A 822 -20.01 15.41 -14.27
CA GLU A 822 -20.85 15.32 -13.07
C GLU A 822 -20.24 16.13 -11.92
N TYR A 823 -21.09 16.71 -11.05
CA TYR A 823 -20.66 17.69 -10.05
C TYR A 823 -19.64 17.14 -9.04
N ASP A 824 -19.79 15.87 -8.66
CA ASP A 824 -18.91 15.16 -7.71
C ASP A 824 -17.92 14.21 -8.42
N ALA A 825 -17.64 14.42 -9.71
CA ALA A 825 -16.75 13.55 -10.48
C ALA A 825 -15.31 13.59 -9.94
N PRO A 826 -14.66 12.43 -9.70
CA PRO A 826 -13.28 12.40 -9.24
C PRO A 826 -12.34 13.02 -10.28
N SER A 827 -11.39 13.81 -9.80
CA SER A 827 -10.41 14.52 -10.64
C SER A 827 -8.99 14.03 -10.37
N TYR A 828 -8.16 14.04 -11.40
CA TYR A 828 -6.84 13.42 -11.41
C TYR A 828 -5.76 14.33 -12.00
N VAL A 829 -4.51 14.14 -11.57
CA VAL A 829 -3.29 14.75 -12.14
C VAL A 829 -2.47 13.69 -12.87
N HIS A 830 -1.78 14.06 -13.95
CA HIS A 830 -1.36 13.12 -15.00
C HIS A 830 0.16 13.08 -15.23
N LEU A 831 0.70 11.89 -15.51
CA LEU A 831 2.11 11.72 -15.87
C LEU A 831 2.31 11.89 -17.38
N ARG A 832 3.00 12.98 -17.76
CA ARG A 832 3.29 13.35 -19.14
C ARG A 832 4.72 12.99 -19.50
N LYS A 833 4.95 12.49 -20.71
CA LYS A 833 6.27 12.07 -21.20
C LYS A 833 7.20 13.27 -21.38
N VAL A 834 8.42 13.15 -20.86
CA VAL A 834 9.57 13.96 -21.26
C VAL A 834 10.36 13.17 -22.30
N THR A 835 10.72 13.81 -23.40
CA THR A 835 11.69 13.29 -24.37
C THR A 835 12.98 14.07 -24.19
N LEU A 836 14.03 13.36 -23.76
CA LEU A 836 15.39 13.89 -23.63
C LEU A 836 16.18 13.56 -24.91
N SER A 837 17.39 14.11 -25.07
CA SER A 837 18.35 13.66 -26.08
C SER A 837 19.75 14.19 -25.77
N TYR A 838 20.77 13.35 -25.98
CA TYR A 838 22.18 13.78 -25.99
C TYR A 838 22.70 14.11 -27.40
N ASP A 839 22.16 13.46 -28.45
CA ASP A 839 22.84 13.30 -29.76
C ASP A 839 22.15 14.06 -30.92
N SER A 840 21.23 14.98 -30.64
CA SER A 840 20.58 15.80 -31.66
C SER A 840 21.31 17.13 -31.87
N GLU A 841 21.81 17.39 -33.10
CA GLU A 841 22.35 18.71 -33.51
C GLU A 841 21.30 19.85 -33.45
N ALA A 842 20.03 19.52 -33.25
CA ALA A 842 18.95 20.45 -32.92
C ALA A 842 18.67 20.43 -31.42
N LYS A 843 18.37 21.61 -30.84
CA LYS A 843 17.90 21.71 -29.45
C LYS A 843 16.68 20.81 -29.21
N CYS A 844 16.62 20.21 -28.02
CA CYS A 844 15.46 19.46 -27.57
C CYS A 844 14.18 20.34 -27.59
N ALA A 845 13.03 19.73 -27.85
CA ALA A 845 11.75 20.46 -27.87
C ALA A 845 11.35 20.92 -26.46
N PRO A 846 10.75 22.13 -26.30
CA PRO A 846 10.17 22.57 -25.02
C PRO A 846 9.15 21.57 -24.48
N LEU A 847 8.99 21.53 -23.15
CA LEU A 847 8.01 20.66 -22.50
C LEU A 847 6.61 21.27 -22.71
N GLN A 848 5.70 20.50 -23.31
CA GLN A 848 4.35 20.95 -23.64
C GLN A 848 3.33 20.40 -22.66
N SER A 849 2.43 21.26 -22.20
CA SER A 849 1.20 20.90 -21.49
C SER A 849 0.28 20.05 -22.37
N GLY A 850 0.41 18.72 -22.24
CA GLY A 850 -0.21 17.74 -23.14
C GLY A 850 -1.57 17.24 -22.67
N VAL A 851 -2.65 17.95 -22.99
CA VAL A 851 -4.02 17.46 -22.73
C VAL A 851 -4.33 16.18 -23.51
N GLY A 852 -4.87 15.16 -22.82
CA GLY A 852 -5.45 13.98 -23.46
C GLY A 852 -4.51 12.81 -23.79
N GLN A 853 -3.25 12.82 -23.35
CA GLN A 853 -2.33 11.66 -23.43
C GLN A 853 -1.49 11.50 -22.15
N SER A 854 -1.64 10.38 -21.44
CA SER A 854 -0.96 10.10 -20.17
C SER A 854 -0.42 8.66 -20.11
N TYR A 855 0.55 8.43 -19.22
CA TYR A 855 1.09 7.10 -18.89
C TYR A 855 0.57 6.54 -17.55
N GLY A 856 -0.12 7.38 -16.77
CA GLY A 856 -0.59 7.08 -15.42
C GLY A 856 -1.12 8.34 -14.72
N ARG A 857 -1.96 8.19 -13.69
CA ARG A 857 -2.60 9.32 -13.00
C ARG A 857 -2.77 9.09 -11.50
N PHE A 858 -2.83 10.18 -10.74
CA PHE A 858 -3.02 10.18 -9.29
C PHE A 858 -4.26 11.00 -8.90
N PRO A 859 -4.99 10.67 -7.82
CA PRO A 859 -6.17 11.42 -7.39
C PRO A 859 -5.80 12.84 -6.95
N ALA A 860 -6.37 13.87 -7.58
CA ALA A 860 -6.06 15.27 -7.29
C ALA A 860 -6.47 15.73 -5.87
N GLY A 861 -7.32 14.97 -5.20
CA GLY A 861 -7.69 15.17 -3.78
C GLY A 861 -6.61 14.76 -2.77
N ILE A 862 -5.49 14.18 -3.24
CA ILE A 862 -4.32 13.80 -2.44
C ILE A 862 -3.13 14.65 -2.94
N PRO A 863 -2.63 15.62 -2.17
CA PRO A 863 -1.44 16.39 -2.56
C PRO A 863 -0.24 15.45 -2.71
N LEU A 864 0.40 15.44 -3.88
CA LEU A 864 1.66 14.74 -4.07
C LEU A 864 2.78 15.69 -3.70
N ASP A 865 3.59 15.32 -2.72
CA ASP A 865 4.62 16.20 -2.19
C ASP A 865 6.01 15.97 -2.79
N ASP A 866 6.30 14.72 -3.14
CA ASP A 866 7.50 14.25 -3.84
C ASP A 866 7.18 12.94 -4.58
N PHE A 867 7.91 12.62 -5.65
CA PHE A 867 7.71 11.40 -6.43
C PHE A 867 8.91 11.00 -7.30
N VAL A 868 9.12 9.69 -7.42
CA VAL A 868 10.24 9.08 -8.12
C VAL A 868 9.83 7.91 -9.01
N LEU A 869 10.59 7.73 -10.09
CA LEU A 869 10.43 6.62 -11.00
C LEU A 869 11.21 5.39 -10.52
N HIS A 870 10.51 4.26 -10.42
CA HIS A 870 11.11 2.95 -10.22
C HIS A 870 11.39 2.27 -11.57
N PRO A 871 12.59 1.69 -11.79
CA PRO A 871 13.02 1.19 -13.10
C PRO A 871 12.13 0.09 -13.67
N GLN A 872 11.43 -0.68 -12.82
CA GLN A 872 10.51 -1.72 -13.28
C GLN A 872 9.27 -1.15 -14.02
N GLY A 873 8.91 0.11 -13.79
CA GLY A 873 7.80 0.79 -14.47
C GLY A 873 6.71 1.31 -13.55
N TYR A 874 7.07 1.70 -12.33
CA TYR A 874 6.16 2.33 -11.39
C TYR A 874 6.62 3.76 -11.12
N VAL A 875 5.70 4.70 -10.91
CA VAL A 875 6.04 5.95 -10.21
C VAL A 875 5.50 5.84 -8.80
N PHE A 876 6.38 5.96 -7.82
CA PHE A 876 6.01 6.10 -6.42
C PHE A 876 5.91 7.58 -6.08
N ALA A 877 4.92 7.94 -5.28
CA ALA A 877 4.72 9.30 -4.80
C ALA A 877 4.36 9.27 -3.31
N ILE A 878 4.66 10.35 -2.61
CA ILE A 878 4.27 10.53 -1.21
C ILE A 878 3.32 11.71 -1.03
N SER A 879 2.54 11.68 0.05
CA SER A 879 1.72 12.79 0.53
C SER A 879 2.05 13.02 1.99
N THR A 880 2.69 14.15 2.31
CA THR A 880 3.14 14.50 3.66
C THR A 880 1.92 14.67 4.56
N GLY A 881 1.03 15.60 4.17
CA GLY A 881 -0.17 15.97 4.93
C GLY A 881 -1.28 14.93 4.96
N ARG A 882 -1.08 13.74 4.37
CA ARG A 882 -1.95 12.55 4.52
C ARG A 882 -1.21 11.34 5.08
N SER A 883 0.11 11.42 5.29
CA SER A 883 0.99 10.32 5.65
C SER A 883 0.78 9.07 4.77
N LYS A 884 0.85 9.25 3.45
CA LYS A 884 0.60 8.18 2.45
C LYS A 884 1.78 7.98 1.49
N LEU A 885 2.07 6.71 1.20
CA LEU A 885 2.81 6.25 0.02
C LEU A 885 1.80 5.81 -1.06
N LEU A 886 2.05 6.20 -2.30
CA LEU A 886 1.25 5.89 -3.49
C LEU A 886 2.13 5.23 -4.55
N ARG A 887 1.54 4.40 -5.42
CA ARG A 887 2.22 3.77 -6.55
C ARG A 887 1.32 3.71 -7.78
N CYS A 888 1.73 4.37 -8.86
CA CYS A 888 1.13 4.24 -10.19
C CYS A 888 1.90 3.22 -11.03
N GLU A 889 1.21 2.27 -11.67
CA GLU A 889 1.80 1.35 -12.65
C GLU A 889 1.70 1.95 -14.05
N LEU A 890 2.84 2.16 -14.71
CA LEU A 890 2.88 2.89 -15.97
C LEU A 890 2.45 2.02 -17.15
N SER A 891 1.58 2.56 -18.01
CA SER A 891 1.31 1.94 -19.31
C SER A 891 2.57 1.88 -20.17
N SER A 892 2.67 0.88 -21.05
CA SER A 892 3.82 0.71 -21.96
C SER A 892 3.83 1.71 -23.12
N ALA A 893 2.68 2.33 -23.39
CA ALA A 893 2.42 3.34 -24.42
C ALA A 893 1.47 4.40 -23.84
N PRO A 894 1.43 5.64 -24.36
CA PRO A 894 0.49 6.65 -23.88
C PRO A 894 -0.95 6.23 -24.22
N VAL A 895 -1.87 6.52 -23.30
CA VAL A 895 -3.32 6.30 -23.45
C VAL A 895 -4.07 7.62 -23.20
N VAL A 896 -5.35 7.69 -23.56
CA VAL A 896 -6.14 8.91 -23.28
C VAL A 896 -6.33 9.09 -21.77
N ASP A 897 -6.50 10.33 -21.32
CA ASP A 897 -6.52 10.68 -19.89
C ASP A 897 -7.59 9.93 -19.07
N GLY A 898 -8.73 9.60 -19.69
CA GLY A 898 -9.78 8.77 -19.09
C GLY A 898 -9.44 7.28 -18.94
N GLU A 899 -8.44 6.77 -19.67
CA GLU A 899 -7.98 5.37 -19.68
C GLU A 899 -6.63 5.17 -18.95
N ALA A 900 -6.02 6.25 -18.45
CA ALA A 900 -4.72 6.21 -17.78
C ALA A 900 -4.76 5.37 -16.48
N PRO A 901 -3.76 4.50 -16.22
CA PRO A 901 -3.67 3.72 -14.98
C PRO A 901 -3.74 4.58 -13.71
N ASP A 902 -4.51 4.15 -12.72
CA ASP A 902 -4.63 4.83 -11.44
C ASP A 902 -3.54 4.41 -10.44
N ALA A 903 -3.08 5.36 -9.62
CA ALA A 903 -2.25 5.07 -8.47
C ALA A 903 -3.02 4.35 -7.35
N CYS A 904 -2.44 3.28 -6.81
CA CYS A 904 -2.91 2.65 -5.58
C CYS A 904 -2.23 3.26 -4.34
N LEU A 905 -2.90 3.16 -3.19
CA LEU A 905 -2.39 3.56 -1.88
C LEU A 905 -1.71 2.35 -1.23
N LEU A 906 -0.52 2.54 -0.65
CA LEU A 906 0.31 1.43 -0.12
C LEU A 906 0.57 1.47 1.39
N SER A 907 0.42 2.63 2.03
CA SER A 907 0.64 2.79 3.48
C SER A 907 -0.51 3.59 4.13
N GLY A 908 -0.36 3.96 5.41
CA GLY A 908 -1.21 4.92 6.11
C GLY A 908 -0.47 5.49 7.33
N LYS A 909 -1.09 6.45 8.04
CA LYS A 909 -0.43 7.11 9.18
C LYS A 909 -0.12 6.12 10.32
N GLY A 910 1.10 6.15 10.83
CA GLY A 910 1.48 5.41 12.04
C GLY A 910 2.99 5.27 12.24
N THR A 911 3.37 4.66 13.37
CA THR A 911 4.76 4.59 13.86
C THR A 911 5.44 3.24 13.65
N ARG A 912 4.69 2.16 13.35
CA ARG A 912 5.27 0.83 13.08
C ARG A 912 5.81 0.68 11.66
N GLU A 913 6.50 -0.43 11.39
CA GLU A 913 6.87 -0.86 10.05
C GLU A 913 5.60 -1.07 9.19
N GLY A 914 5.63 -0.64 7.93
CA GLY A 914 4.51 -0.68 6.97
C GLY A 914 3.57 0.52 7.06
N LEU A 915 3.74 1.37 8.07
CA LEU A 915 3.07 2.67 8.20
C LEU A 915 4.12 3.77 8.08
N VAL A 916 3.69 4.98 7.70
CA VAL A 916 4.57 6.16 7.67
C VAL A 916 3.96 7.27 8.50
N SER A 917 4.78 8.19 9.02
CA SER A 917 4.28 9.45 9.58
C SER A 917 5.03 10.61 8.96
N ASP A 918 4.26 11.54 8.40
CA ASP A 918 4.65 12.78 7.73
C ASP A 918 5.93 12.61 6.86
N PRO A 919 5.81 11.82 5.77
CA PRO A 919 6.91 11.56 4.85
C PRO A 919 7.22 12.80 4.01
N VAL A 920 8.50 13.17 3.90
CA VAL A 920 8.95 14.42 3.25
C VAL A 920 9.75 14.21 1.95
N ALA A 921 10.35 13.03 1.77
CA ALA A 921 11.06 12.67 0.54
C ALA A 921 11.03 11.17 0.25
N ILE A 922 11.30 10.81 -1.01
CA ILE A 922 11.29 9.41 -1.48
C ILE A 922 12.37 9.20 -2.57
N ALA A 923 13.11 8.09 -2.50
CA ALA A 923 14.11 7.74 -3.52
C ALA A 923 14.18 6.23 -3.78
N ILE A 924 14.83 5.84 -4.89
CA ILE A 924 14.92 4.44 -5.35
C ILE A 924 16.39 4.00 -5.41
N GLY A 925 16.75 2.97 -4.64
CA GLY A 925 18.04 2.30 -4.78
C GLY A 925 18.14 1.51 -6.09
N LEU A 926 19.35 1.33 -6.65
CA LEU A 926 19.55 0.53 -7.88
C LEU A 926 19.21 -0.97 -7.73
N ASP A 927 19.09 -1.45 -6.49
CA ASP A 927 18.57 -2.76 -6.13
C ASP A 927 17.04 -2.83 -6.15
N GLY A 928 16.35 -1.72 -6.41
CA GLY A 928 14.90 -1.61 -6.47
C GLY A 928 14.22 -1.37 -5.13
N VAL A 929 14.97 -1.04 -4.07
CA VAL A 929 14.39 -0.59 -2.79
C VAL A 929 13.77 0.79 -2.95
N VAL A 930 12.52 0.93 -2.51
CA VAL A 930 11.85 2.23 -2.33
C VAL A 930 12.17 2.72 -0.92
N MET A 931 12.87 3.84 -0.77
CA MET A 931 13.17 4.44 0.53
C MET A 931 12.33 5.70 0.74
N VAL A 932 11.73 5.85 1.93
CA VAL A 932 10.92 7.02 2.31
C VAL A 932 11.52 7.65 3.56
N LEU A 933 11.73 8.98 3.52
CA LEU A 933 12.19 9.80 4.66
C LEU A 933 10.96 10.35 5.40
N GLU A 934 10.90 10.09 6.70
CA GLU A 934 9.80 10.42 7.62
C GLU A 934 10.28 11.40 8.68
N ASP A 935 9.67 12.59 8.74
CA ASP A 935 10.10 13.67 9.64
C ASP A 935 9.64 13.41 11.08
N ASP A 936 8.33 13.17 11.28
CA ASP A 936 7.70 12.87 12.59
C ASP A 936 8.22 11.57 13.23
N ASN A 937 8.49 10.53 12.43
CA ASN A 937 9.14 9.29 12.91
C ASN A 937 10.69 9.37 12.93
N ALA A 938 11.29 10.49 12.51
CA ALA A 938 12.74 10.73 12.44
C ALA A 938 13.57 9.55 11.87
N ARG A 939 13.12 9.00 10.74
CA ARG A 939 13.69 7.77 10.15
C ARG A 939 13.64 7.76 8.61
N VAL A 940 14.45 6.89 8.01
CA VAL A 940 14.19 6.38 6.65
C VAL A 940 13.64 4.96 6.78
N GLN A 941 12.63 4.60 5.99
CA GLN A 941 12.05 3.26 5.93
C GLN A 941 12.16 2.69 4.52
N ALA A 942 12.60 1.44 4.42
CA ALA A 942 12.79 0.71 3.17
C ALA A 942 11.57 -0.17 2.84
N PHE A 943 11.12 -0.13 1.60
CA PHE A 943 9.98 -0.85 1.06
C PHE A 943 10.30 -1.52 -0.29
N ASP A 944 9.49 -2.51 -0.68
CA ASP A 944 9.55 -3.13 -2.01
C ASP A 944 8.55 -2.49 -2.99
N ILE A 945 8.47 -3.04 -4.20
CA ILE A 945 7.58 -2.59 -5.27
C ILE A 945 6.06 -2.72 -4.97
N HIS A 946 5.69 -3.31 -3.83
CA HIS A 946 4.31 -3.47 -3.36
C HIS A 946 4.04 -2.73 -2.04
N GLY A 947 5.04 -2.04 -1.47
CA GLY A 947 4.90 -1.35 -0.18
C GLY A 947 5.10 -2.25 1.04
N ASN A 948 5.64 -3.47 0.87
CA ASN A 948 6.04 -4.30 2.00
C ASN A 948 7.36 -3.78 2.59
N PRO A 949 7.50 -3.63 3.92
CA PRO A 949 8.78 -3.28 4.54
C PRO A 949 9.90 -4.27 4.21
N VAL A 950 11.05 -3.76 3.79
CA VAL A 950 12.21 -4.55 3.36
C VAL A 950 13.28 -4.46 4.44
N LYS A 951 13.69 -5.61 5.02
CA LYS A 951 14.85 -5.65 5.91
C LYS A 951 16.13 -5.35 5.14
N TYR A 952 16.55 -4.09 5.18
CA TYR A 952 17.70 -3.56 4.45
C TYR A 952 18.85 -3.24 5.39
N PHE A 953 18.56 -2.51 6.46
CA PHE A 953 19.52 -1.98 7.41
C PHE A 953 19.91 -3.02 8.47
N GLN A 954 20.98 -2.73 9.21
CA GLN A 954 21.49 -3.54 10.32
C GLN A 954 21.71 -5.01 9.92
N ASP A 955 22.56 -5.25 8.92
CA ASP A 955 22.81 -6.58 8.34
C ASP A 955 21.52 -7.35 7.95
N LYS A 956 20.55 -6.62 7.39
CA LYS A 956 19.21 -7.10 7.02
C LYS A 956 18.39 -7.62 8.20
N THR A 957 18.47 -6.97 9.36
CA THR A 957 17.55 -7.23 10.49
C THR A 957 16.47 -6.16 10.67
N SER A 958 16.65 -4.94 10.15
CA SER A 958 15.70 -3.82 10.28
C SER A 958 15.20 -3.30 8.93
N SER A 959 13.92 -2.96 8.83
CA SER A 959 13.40 -2.19 7.68
C SER A 959 13.56 -0.67 7.82
N THR A 960 14.01 -0.20 8.99
CA THR A 960 14.15 1.22 9.33
C THR A 960 15.58 1.61 9.68
N LEU A 961 15.94 2.82 9.25
CA LEU A 961 17.14 3.58 9.57
C LEU A 961 16.73 4.72 10.50
N ALA A 962 17.09 4.64 11.77
CA ALA A 962 16.92 5.76 12.71
C ALA A 962 17.94 6.86 12.40
N LEU A 963 17.49 8.10 12.27
CA LEU A 963 18.36 9.22 11.89
C LEU A 963 19.11 9.79 13.10
N SER A 964 20.28 10.37 12.85
CA SER A 964 21.13 10.94 13.90
C SER A 964 20.55 12.25 14.42
N ALA A 965 20.03 12.25 15.65
CA ALA A 965 19.41 13.42 16.27
C ALA A 965 20.39 14.59 16.47
N ARG A 966 20.38 15.57 15.55
CA ARG A 966 21.16 16.81 15.62
C ARG A 966 20.30 17.96 16.19
N GLY A 967 19.83 17.80 17.43
CA GLY A 967 18.92 18.76 18.06
C GLY A 967 17.51 18.68 17.48
N GLN A 968 16.83 19.84 17.36
CA GLN A 968 15.64 19.96 16.52
C GLN A 968 16.13 20.15 15.07
N ALA A 969 16.04 19.07 14.29
CA ALA A 969 16.33 19.06 12.87
C ALA A 969 15.03 18.93 12.07
N THR A 970 14.99 19.54 10.89
CA THR A 970 13.93 19.36 9.90
C THR A 970 14.54 18.64 8.69
N TYR A 971 13.91 17.55 8.27
CA TYR A 971 14.36 16.75 7.14
C TYR A 971 13.78 17.30 5.82
N LEU A 972 14.62 17.41 4.79
CA LEU A 972 14.27 18.05 3.52
C LEU A 972 14.20 17.06 2.34
N ASP A 973 15.21 16.20 2.22
CA ASP A 973 15.36 15.37 1.04
C ASP A 973 16.21 14.11 1.26
N LEU A 974 16.08 13.14 0.35
CA LEU A 974 16.88 11.92 0.34
C LEU A 974 17.22 11.47 -1.09
N ASP A 975 18.40 10.88 -1.29
CA ASP A 975 18.71 10.08 -2.49
C ASP A 975 19.67 8.93 -2.15
N VAL A 976 19.74 7.89 -3.00
CA VAL A 976 20.40 6.61 -2.72
C VAL A 976 21.42 6.24 -3.80
N GLU A 977 22.67 6.10 -3.40
CA GLU A 977 23.75 5.71 -4.32
C GLU A 977 23.72 4.21 -4.67
N ALA A 978 24.35 3.88 -5.79
CA ALA A 978 24.47 2.54 -6.39
C ALA A 978 24.86 1.36 -5.46
N LYS A 979 25.37 1.59 -4.25
CA LYS A 979 25.70 0.55 -3.26
C LYS A 979 24.85 0.61 -1.97
N GLY A 980 23.77 1.40 -1.96
CA GLY A 980 22.88 1.56 -0.81
C GLY A 980 23.33 2.61 0.22
N TYR A 981 24.25 3.53 -0.14
CA TYR A 981 24.56 4.67 0.72
C TYR A 981 23.45 5.71 0.60
N VAL A 982 22.82 6.05 1.73
CA VAL A 982 21.69 6.99 1.78
C VAL A 982 22.20 8.39 2.11
N TYR A 983 21.86 9.35 1.28
CA TYR A 983 22.15 10.77 1.45
C TYR A 983 20.89 11.42 2.00
N VAL A 984 21.01 12.16 3.10
CA VAL A 984 19.89 12.85 3.76
C VAL A 984 20.22 14.33 3.88
N LEU A 985 19.36 15.18 3.33
CA LEU A 985 19.44 16.64 3.43
C LEU A 985 18.57 17.11 4.59
N SER A 986 19.13 17.97 5.45
CA SER A 986 18.43 18.51 6.62
C SER A 986 18.96 19.89 7.01
N TYR A 987 18.21 20.63 7.81
CA TYR A 987 18.71 21.79 8.55
C TYR A 987 18.40 21.68 10.04
N THR A 988 19.12 22.43 10.87
CA THR A 988 18.82 22.57 12.32
C THR A 988 18.26 23.95 12.67
N ASP A 989 17.68 24.03 13.87
CA ASP A 989 17.16 25.29 14.44
C ASP A 989 16.02 25.89 13.59
N ASP A 990 16.23 27.01 12.89
CA ASP A 990 15.25 27.61 11.97
C ASP A 990 15.70 27.67 10.50
N GLY A 991 16.89 27.12 10.18
CA GLY A 991 17.44 27.12 8.83
C GLY A 991 17.73 28.52 8.29
N SER A 992 18.00 29.51 9.16
CA SER A 992 18.29 30.88 8.74
C SER A 992 19.73 31.08 8.24
N SER A 993 20.69 30.28 8.72
CA SER A 993 22.09 30.31 8.27
C SER A 993 22.41 29.17 7.29
N PRO A 994 23.25 29.38 6.25
CA PRO A 994 23.80 28.30 5.44
C PRO A 994 24.55 27.24 6.26
N ASP A 995 25.15 27.64 7.39
CA ASP A 995 25.85 26.72 8.30
C ASP A 995 24.91 25.75 9.04
N ASP A 996 23.60 26.01 9.06
CA ASP A 996 22.59 25.14 9.69
C ASP A 996 22.26 23.91 8.81
N TYR A 997 22.70 23.90 7.54
CA TYR A 997 22.38 22.88 6.56
C TYR A 997 23.43 21.76 6.50
N TYR A 998 22.95 20.52 6.52
CA TYR A 998 23.76 19.30 6.52
C TYR A 998 23.29 18.31 5.46
N MET A 999 24.24 17.81 4.66
CA MET A 999 24.10 16.56 3.90
C MET A 999 24.80 15.44 4.68
N ASP A 1000 24.00 14.57 5.29
CA ASP A 1000 24.48 13.39 6.03
C ASP A 1000 24.49 12.16 5.11
N ILE A 1001 25.59 11.40 5.13
CA ILE A 1001 25.74 10.16 4.38
C ILE A 1001 25.74 8.98 5.35
N TYR A 1002 24.79 8.07 5.18
CA TYR A 1002 24.66 6.84 5.95
C TYR A 1002 25.21 5.63 5.17
N THR A 1003 25.77 4.65 5.87
CA THR A 1003 26.15 3.36 5.30
C THR A 1003 24.90 2.53 4.93
N PRO A 1004 25.02 1.50 4.07
CA PRO A 1004 23.92 0.56 3.82
C PRO A 1004 23.44 -0.18 5.08
N GLN A 1005 24.30 -0.29 6.10
CA GLN A 1005 23.95 -0.81 7.43
C GLN A 1005 23.10 0.17 8.25
N GLY A 1006 23.14 1.47 7.94
CA GLY A 1006 22.45 2.53 8.66
C GLY A 1006 23.30 3.34 9.64
N ASP A 1007 24.64 3.19 9.64
CA ASP A 1007 25.53 4.01 10.45
C ASP A 1007 25.78 5.37 9.76
N LEU A 1008 25.79 6.47 10.52
CA LEU A 1008 26.28 7.76 9.99
C LEU A 1008 27.78 7.64 9.66
N LEU A 1009 28.12 7.80 8.38
CA LEU A 1009 29.49 7.72 7.87
C LEU A 1009 30.20 9.07 8.01
N VAL A 1010 29.61 10.12 7.46
CA VAL A 1010 30.18 11.47 7.33
C VAL A 1010 29.07 12.50 7.10
N SER A 1011 29.31 13.74 7.56
CA SER A 1011 28.43 14.89 7.35
C SER A 1011 29.17 15.94 6.51
N THR A 1012 28.50 16.55 5.54
CA THR A 1012 28.97 17.78 4.86
C THR A 1012 28.08 18.94 5.28
N GLN A 1013 28.67 19.96 5.90
CA GLN A 1013 27.97 21.17 6.38
C GLN A 1013 28.04 22.27 5.31
N GLY A 1014 27.06 23.19 5.30
CA GLY A 1014 27.03 24.32 4.36
C GLY A 1014 26.31 24.04 3.04
N VAL A 1015 25.55 22.94 2.96
CA VAL A 1015 24.82 22.51 1.75
C VAL A 1015 23.44 23.17 1.71
N ALA A 1016 23.41 24.50 1.54
CA ALA A 1016 22.21 25.34 1.61
C ALA A 1016 21.27 25.15 0.40
N ALA A 1017 20.56 24.03 0.41
CA ALA A 1017 19.69 23.53 -0.66
C ALA A 1017 18.38 22.96 -0.10
N GLY A 1018 17.35 22.84 -0.95
CA GLY A 1018 16.07 22.24 -0.58
C GLY A 1018 15.82 20.83 -1.15
N LYS A 1019 16.53 20.46 -2.21
CA LYS A 1019 16.49 19.14 -2.87
C LYS A 1019 17.89 18.75 -3.37
N LEU A 1020 18.19 17.47 -3.52
CA LEU A 1020 19.44 16.93 -4.09
C LEU A 1020 19.21 15.69 -4.96
N THR A 1021 20.20 15.32 -5.77
CA THR A 1021 20.25 14.02 -6.45
C THR A 1021 21.70 13.55 -6.65
N VAL A 1022 21.90 12.23 -6.62
CA VAL A 1022 23.19 11.54 -6.62
C VAL A 1022 23.42 10.83 -7.96
N SER A 1023 24.55 11.10 -8.61
CA SER A 1023 24.92 10.41 -9.85
C SER A 1023 25.42 9.00 -9.60
N LEU A 1024 25.38 8.19 -10.67
CA LEU A 1024 25.88 6.81 -10.65
C LEU A 1024 27.39 6.70 -10.35
N ASP A 1025 28.14 7.82 -10.45
CA ASP A 1025 29.56 7.95 -10.08
C ASP A 1025 29.83 8.81 -8.83
N ARG A 1026 28.81 9.03 -7.97
CA ARG A 1026 28.90 9.69 -6.65
C ARG A 1026 29.04 11.22 -6.67
N ASN A 1027 28.79 11.90 -7.78
CA ASN A 1027 28.57 13.35 -7.77
C ASN A 1027 27.23 13.66 -7.08
N VAL A 1028 27.12 14.82 -6.41
CA VAL A 1028 25.84 15.33 -5.89
C VAL A 1028 25.49 16.62 -6.62
N TYR A 1029 24.25 16.74 -7.06
CA TYR A 1029 23.67 17.96 -7.59
C TYR A 1029 22.59 18.46 -6.64
N ALA A 1030 22.73 19.67 -6.12
CA ALA A 1030 21.84 20.25 -5.10
C ALA A 1030 21.09 21.47 -5.66
N LEU A 1031 19.77 21.50 -5.46
CA LEU A 1031 18.88 22.59 -5.88
C LEU A 1031 18.84 23.67 -4.79
N ASN A 1032 19.45 24.81 -5.08
CA ASN A 1032 19.72 25.85 -4.10
C ASN A 1032 18.51 26.79 -3.91
N TYR A 1033 18.42 27.47 -2.76
CA TYR A 1033 17.49 28.60 -2.57
C TYR A 1033 17.98 29.92 -3.21
N GLU A 1034 19.11 29.88 -3.93
CA GLU A 1034 19.70 31.04 -4.58
C GLU A 1034 18.99 31.33 -5.92
N LEU A 1035 18.31 32.47 -5.96
CA LEU A 1035 17.62 32.98 -7.14
C LEU A 1035 18.62 33.45 -8.23
N ILE A 1036 18.50 32.85 -9.40
CA ILE A 1036 19.03 33.34 -10.68
C ILE A 1036 17.89 33.75 -11.61
N HIS A 1037 18.21 34.50 -12.66
CA HIS A 1037 17.26 34.89 -13.71
C HIS A 1037 17.65 34.21 -15.03
N GLY A 1038 16.82 33.27 -15.47
CA GLY A 1038 16.99 32.54 -16.73
C GLY A 1038 16.55 33.35 -17.95
N ALA A 1039 16.18 32.64 -19.01
CA ALA A 1039 15.66 33.24 -20.25
C ALA A 1039 14.48 34.20 -19.98
N ASP A 1040 14.43 35.32 -20.71
CA ASP A 1040 13.46 36.42 -20.55
C ASP A 1040 13.33 37.00 -19.13
N GLY A 1041 14.27 36.69 -18.22
CA GLY A 1041 14.28 37.14 -16.83
C GLY A 1041 13.52 36.23 -15.84
N LYS A 1042 13.05 35.05 -16.29
CA LYS A 1042 12.32 34.06 -15.49
C LYS A 1042 13.04 33.76 -14.16
N PRO A 1043 12.37 33.91 -12.98
CA PRO A 1043 12.92 33.50 -11.69
C PRO A 1043 13.15 31.98 -11.59
N GLU A 1044 14.36 31.58 -11.21
CA GLU A 1044 14.84 30.19 -11.27
C GLU A 1044 15.85 29.88 -10.14
N PRO A 1045 15.87 28.68 -9.54
CA PRO A 1045 16.90 28.25 -8.59
C PRO A 1045 18.21 27.87 -9.29
N SER A 1046 19.36 28.24 -8.72
CA SER A 1046 20.66 27.71 -9.16
C SER A 1046 20.87 26.26 -8.70
N ILE A 1047 21.78 25.53 -9.37
CA ILE A 1047 22.15 24.14 -9.03
C ILE A 1047 23.64 24.07 -8.70
N SER A 1048 23.99 23.54 -7.54
CA SER A 1048 25.39 23.29 -7.13
C SER A 1048 25.83 21.87 -7.45
N HIS A 1049 27.03 21.71 -8.02
CA HIS A 1049 27.69 20.41 -8.23
C HIS A 1049 28.78 20.19 -7.18
N TRP A 1050 28.73 19.03 -6.52
CA TRP A 1050 29.66 18.62 -5.46
C TRP A 1050 30.29 17.26 -5.76
N MET A 1051 31.55 17.08 -5.37
CA MET A 1051 32.32 15.85 -5.57
C MET A 1051 32.92 15.30 -4.27
N PRO A 1052 33.03 13.97 -4.11
CA PRO A 1052 33.85 13.37 -3.07
C PRO A 1052 35.34 13.45 -3.44
N PRO A 1053 36.24 13.63 -2.46
CA PRO A 1053 37.68 13.73 -2.73
C PRO A 1053 38.26 12.41 -3.25
N ALA A 1054 39.31 12.52 -4.07
CA ALA A 1054 40.05 11.35 -4.55
C ALA A 1054 40.71 10.58 -3.38
N PRO A 1055 40.76 9.24 -3.39
CA PRO A 1055 41.26 8.46 -2.26
C PRO A 1055 42.72 8.77 -1.92
N ALA A 1056 43.03 8.90 -0.63
CA ALA A 1056 44.41 8.95 -0.16
C ALA A 1056 45.13 7.63 -0.50
N ASN A 1057 46.42 7.72 -0.88
CA ASN A 1057 47.20 6.55 -1.27
C ASN A 1057 47.38 5.58 -0.09
N GLY A 1058 46.71 4.44 -0.17
CA GLY A 1058 46.86 3.35 0.79
C GLY A 1058 48.30 2.81 0.84
N LYS A 1059 48.73 2.45 2.04
CA LYS A 1059 49.89 1.60 2.33
C LYS A 1059 49.42 0.33 3.00
#